data_AF-A0A953NK62-F1
#
_entry.id   AF-A0A953NK62-F1
#
_cell.length_a   1.000
_cell.length_b   1.000
_cell.length_c   1.000
_cell.angle_alpha   90.00
_cell.angle_beta   90.00
_cell.angle_gamma   90.00
#
_symmetry.space_group_name_H-M   'P 1'
#
loop_
_entity.id
_entity.type
_entity.pdbx_description
1 polymer ?
#
loop_
_entity_poly.entity_id
_entity_poly.type
_entity_poly.pdbx_seq_one_letter_code
_entity_poly.pdbx_strand_id
1 'polypeptide(L)'
;MKCFSLFRKNKQRKIIIYDEKEKIERIKLKKKLEKTFIFNECVYSFIKGRSARDAIKDVINNVNKFEYVIKCDIEDYFGSINIEKLIKILEKSKLENYYINKIKKILIDEQMILKNGGIALGSPLSPILSNIYLIDFDEYFSNYKEVKYFRFCDDMLFLCNKNILDIISEKLNLLDLKLSSSKTKIITKGDSFDFLGYVINISECKVMKYMDNKKINEIDARGYFAEDSDDFIGLVNSIKHCNKQRFIELITKIDFNIISSNIIEKIINNAEKTLGIEFAKLIEVVSKHKEKEQVIEELVEQNQFSAAARFEELYLEVKAKLEYFSKFRCIFDNGNNFYYVFDEKLNEYLKINNKIEDNIIKQHLNGNIIVSIKLEKINGTSNVLVFDIDCKDNLEEAYNIAKDIKITLKNKGYTGYIEFSGKKGYHVWVFFDDFYSVKILNKLAEEIIKNVDVKNCIVEIKPRETVLVETENCIKLPLGIHPITKKRSTFLDLDDISDVVKNTFILEIEKSSEWIENIKEKYPEAYKVIKNCEVIKRIILLGLNKRSLSHFDRLILLYNFVFIDKGIEFLHFYMSNLDNYSYNITEKYISRAPERPISCKKIKEYLKDTNYVDVCDCKFDITDGFYPTPILHSDASSFSNQALIIKAKSFFKELNELKAEREELDKKIKSIEKKLNNVFNIMNTDEISIEIGKLKRVNKDGNISWIVEIDF
;
A
#
# COMPACT_ATOMS: atom_id res chain seq x y z
N MET A 1 22.63 -26.58 2.07
CA MET A 1 22.60 -25.57 0.97
C MET A 1 21.33 -25.64 0.12
N LYS A 2 20.72 -24.50 -0.22
CA LYS A 2 19.65 -24.38 -1.24
C LYS A 2 19.91 -23.19 -2.17
N CYS A 3 19.67 -23.35 -3.47
CA CYS A 3 19.81 -22.28 -4.46
C CYS A 3 18.47 -21.56 -4.66
N PHE A 4 18.50 -20.23 -4.65
CA PHE A 4 17.35 -19.35 -4.89
C PHE A 4 17.65 -18.40 -6.04
N SER A 5 16.60 -17.93 -6.71
CA SER A 5 16.70 -16.86 -7.70
C SER A 5 16.19 -15.56 -7.09
N LEU A 6 17.07 -14.56 -7.02
CA LEU A 6 16.77 -13.22 -6.55
C LEU A 6 16.75 -12.26 -7.74
N PHE A 7 15.67 -11.50 -7.88
CA PHE A 7 15.51 -10.50 -8.92
C PHE A 7 15.88 -9.12 -8.37
N ARG A 8 16.90 -8.48 -8.95
CA ARG A 8 17.32 -7.12 -8.56
C ARG A 8 17.69 -6.33 -9.82
N LYS A 9 17.12 -5.12 -9.98
CA LYS A 9 17.38 -4.22 -11.13
C LYS A 9 17.25 -4.93 -12.51
N ASN A 10 16.16 -5.67 -12.73
CA ASN A 10 15.91 -6.45 -13.95
C ASN A 10 16.94 -7.56 -14.26
N LYS A 11 17.74 -7.98 -13.28
CA LYS A 11 18.66 -9.12 -13.42
C LYS A 11 18.29 -10.21 -12.41
N GLN A 12 18.15 -11.44 -12.90
CA GLN A 12 18.03 -12.62 -12.07
C GLN A 12 19.42 -13.05 -11.61
N ARG A 13 19.61 -13.20 -10.31
CA ARG A 13 20.85 -13.69 -9.70
C ARG A 13 20.54 -14.97 -8.93
N LYS A 14 21.32 -16.02 -9.18
CA LYS A 14 21.28 -17.25 -8.37
C LYS A 14 22.09 -17.04 -7.11
N ILE A 15 21.49 -17.31 -5.95
CA ILE A 15 22.11 -17.15 -4.63
C ILE A 15 21.96 -18.46 -3.88
N ILE A 16 23.02 -18.91 -3.22
CA ILE A 16 22.98 -20.07 -2.32
C ILE A 16 22.75 -19.58 -0.89
N ILE A 17 21.81 -20.21 -0.21
CA ILE A 17 21.59 -20.07 1.22
C ILE A 17 22.13 -21.33 1.91
N TYR A 18 22.90 -21.10 2.97
CA TYR A 18 23.60 -22.12 3.76
C TYR A 18 22.86 -22.34 5.07
N ASP A 19 22.91 -23.57 5.59
CA ASP A 19 22.52 -23.77 6.98
C ASP A 19 23.56 -23.16 7.94
N GLU A 20 23.21 -23.05 9.22
CA GLU A 20 24.07 -22.41 10.22
C GLU A 20 25.43 -23.10 10.36
N LYS A 21 25.50 -24.43 10.26
CA LYS A 21 26.78 -25.16 10.38
C LYS A 21 27.68 -24.83 9.19
N GLU A 22 27.13 -24.86 7.98
CA GLU A 22 27.81 -24.53 6.74
C GLU A 22 28.27 -23.06 6.67
N LYS A 23 27.45 -22.15 7.20
CA LYS A 23 27.74 -20.71 7.30
C LYS A 23 28.90 -20.46 8.26
N ILE A 24 28.87 -21.06 9.46
CA ILE A 24 29.94 -20.93 10.46
C ILE A 24 31.28 -21.46 9.92
N GLU A 25 31.28 -22.59 9.22
CA GLU A 25 32.49 -23.15 8.61
C GLU A 25 33.13 -22.20 7.59
N ARG A 26 32.31 -21.63 6.70
CA ARG A 26 32.76 -20.64 5.70
C ARG A 26 33.28 -19.37 6.34
N ILE A 27 32.66 -18.89 7.42
CA ILE A 27 33.15 -17.73 8.19
C ILE A 27 34.53 -18.02 8.82
N LYS A 28 34.75 -19.23 9.35
CA LYS A 28 36.07 -19.62 9.89
C LYS A 28 37.16 -19.60 8.81
N LEU A 29 36.87 -20.14 7.63
CA LEU A 29 37.78 -20.13 6.48
C LEU A 29 38.03 -18.70 5.98
N LYS A 30 36.99 -17.86 5.89
CA LYS A 30 37.10 -16.44 5.55
C LYS A 30 38.10 -15.73 6.48
N LYS A 31 37.96 -15.90 7.80
CA LYS A 31 38.88 -15.31 8.78
C LYS A 31 40.33 -15.76 8.61
N LYS A 32 40.57 -17.01 8.17
CA LYS A 32 41.91 -17.50 7.87
C LYS A 32 42.47 -16.84 6.60
N LEU A 33 41.66 -16.70 5.55
CA LEU A 33 42.05 -16.00 4.31
C LEU A 33 42.36 -14.52 4.59
N GLU A 34 41.53 -13.82 5.37
CA GLU A 34 41.73 -12.41 5.76
C GLU A 34 43.05 -12.18 6.51
N LYS A 35 43.54 -13.19 7.24
CA LYS A 35 44.86 -13.13 7.92
C LYS A 35 46.03 -13.47 7.01
N THR A 36 45.78 -14.17 5.91
CA THR A 36 46.83 -14.71 5.03
C THR A 36 47.13 -13.77 3.87
N PHE A 37 46.10 -13.15 3.30
CA PHE A 37 46.21 -12.28 2.14
C PHE A 37 46.24 -10.81 2.54
N ILE A 38 47.20 -10.08 1.99
CA ILE A 38 47.30 -8.62 2.11
C ILE A 38 46.93 -8.04 0.75
N PHE A 39 45.96 -7.12 0.73
CA PHE A 39 45.47 -6.50 -0.50
C PHE A 39 46.04 -5.10 -0.68
N ASN A 40 46.41 -4.77 -1.92
CA ASN A 40 46.87 -3.45 -2.33
C ASN A 40 45.88 -2.34 -1.93
N GLU A 41 46.39 -1.14 -1.67
CA GLU A 41 45.59 0.01 -1.24
C GLU A 41 44.50 0.42 -2.25
N CYS A 42 44.67 0.05 -3.53
CA CYS A 42 43.68 0.28 -4.58
C CYS A 42 42.37 -0.52 -4.40
N VAL A 43 42.33 -1.53 -3.53
CA VAL A 43 41.16 -2.40 -3.33
C VAL A 43 40.35 -1.95 -2.11
N TYR A 44 39.08 -1.61 -2.30
CA TYR A 44 38.23 -1.06 -1.24
C TYR A 44 37.04 -1.94 -0.85
N SER A 45 36.69 -2.93 -1.67
CA SER A 45 35.57 -3.85 -1.40
C SER A 45 35.99 -4.99 -0.48
N PHE A 46 35.11 -5.37 0.46
CA PHE A 46 35.23 -6.59 1.27
C PHE A 46 36.51 -6.70 2.11
N ILE A 47 37.13 -5.56 2.44
CA ILE A 47 38.31 -5.49 3.31
C ILE A 47 37.93 -4.69 4.54
N LYS A 48 38.21 -5.25 5.73
CA LYS A 48 37.91 -4.59 7.00
C LYS A 48 38.64 -3.23 7.07
N GLY A 49 37.89 -2.18 7.37
CA GLY A 49 38.42 -0.81 7.49
C GLY A 49 38.54 -0.04 6.17
N ARG A 50 38.10 -0.60 5.04
CA ARG A 50 38.00 0.10 3.76
C ARG A 50 36.55 0.17 3.30
N SER A 51 36.15 1.30 2.71
CA SER A 51 34.79 1.52 2.26
C SER A 51 34.73 2.22 0.91
N ALA A 52 33.55 2.22 0.28
CA ALA A 52 33.30 2.99 -0.93
C ALA A 52 33.56 4.49 -0.73
N ARG A 53 33.35 5.02 0.49
CA ARG A 53 33.63 6.44 0.79
C ARG A 53 35.13 6.73 0.76
N ASP A 54 35.95 5.79 1.21
CA ASP A 54 37.40 5.94 1.21
C ASP A 54 37.92 5.93 -0.23
N ALA A 55 37.41 5.01 -1.06
CA ALA A 55 37.70 4.99 -2.50
C ALA A 55 37.39 6.34 -3.16
N ILE A 56 36.22 6.92 -2.87
CA ILE A 56 35.79 8.19 -3.45
C ILE A 56 36.67 9.36 -2.97
N LYS A 57 37.05 9.41 -1.70
CA LYS A 57 38.00 10.41 -1.20
C LYS A 57 39.33 10.33 -1.95
N ASP A 58 39.84 9.13 -2.15
CA ASP A 58 41.13 8.94 -2.82
C ASP A 58 41.05 9.25 -4.32
N VAL A 59 39.91 8.98 -4.96
CA VAL A 59 39.66 9.43 -6.35
C VAL A 59 39.66 10.95 -6.44
N ILE A 60 38.91 11.65 -5.57
CA ILE A 60 38.84 13.13 -5.56
C ILE A 60 40.23 13.75 -5.42
N ASN A 61 41.06 13.20 -4.53
CA ASN A 61 42.41 13.71 -4.27
C ASN A 61 43.39 13.55 -5.45
N ASN A 62 43.01 12.78 -6.48
CA ASN A 62 43.87 12.44 -7.60
C ASN A 62 43.27 12.75 -8.99
N VAL A 63 41.95 12.89 -9.12
CA VAL A 63 41.25 12.95 -10.40
C VAL A 63 41.71 14.09 -11.32
N ASN A 64 42.04 15.26 -10.79
CA ASN A 64 42.52 16.40 -11.58
C ASN A 64 43.95 16.24 -12.12
N LYS A 65 44.73 15.30 -11.58
CA LYS A 65 46.13 15.07 -11.96
C LYS A 65 46.26 14.28 -13.26
N PHE A 66 45.17 13.71 -13.77
CA PHE A 66 45.16 12.83 -14.94
C PHE A 66 44.22 13.32 -16.03
N GLU A 67 44.53 13.03 -17.29
CA GLU A 67 43.74 13.45 -18.46
C GLU A 67 42.48 12.64 -18.70
N TYR A 68 42.55 11.34 -18.44
CA TYR A 68 41.48 10.38 -18.70
C TYR A 68 41.03 9.69 -17.41
N VAL A 69 39.73 9.41 -17.36
CA VAL A 69 39.09 8.51 -16.41
C VAL A 69 38.50 7.35 -17.20
N ILE A 70 39.05 6.15 -17.01
CA ILE A 70 38.53 4.92 -17.60
C ILE A 70 37.78 4.17 -16.51
N LYS A 71 36.46 4.08 -16.67
CA LYS A 71 35.60 3.28 -15.80
C LYS A 71 35.28 1.97 -16.49
N CYS A 72 35.50 0.86 -15.77
CA CYS A 72 35.29 -0.49 -16.26
C CYS A 72 34.42 -1.30 -15.28
N ASP A 73 33.72 -2.30 -15.80
CA ASP A 73 32.93 -3.28 -15.04
C ASP A 73 33.18 -4.66 -15.66
N ILE A 74 33.27 -5.71 -14.85
CA ILE A 74 33.43 -7.09 -15.34
C ILE A 74 32.05 -7.72 -15.55
N GLU A 75 31.85 -8.31 -16.74
CA GLU A 75 30.61 -9.01 -17.05
C GLU A 75 30.46 -10.29 -16.22
N ASP A 76 29.31 -10.44 -15.55
CA ASP A 76 28.97 -11.57 -14.67
C ASP A 76 30.14 -12.03 -13.79
N TYR A 77 30.76 -11.10 -13.04
CA TYR A 77 32.06 -11.34 -12.43
C TYR A 77 32.14 -12.62 -11.59
N PHE A 78 31.23 -12.80 -10.62
CA PHE A 78 31.23 -13.98 -9.77
C PHE A 78 31.00 -15.28 -10.56
N GLY A 79 30.13 -15.25 -11.58
CA GLY A 79 29.85 -16.39 -12.46
C GLY A 79 30.99 -16.70 -13.44
N SER A 80 31.86 -15.73 -13.72
CA SER A 80 32.97 -15.86 -14.67
C SER A 80 34.30 -16.26 -14.02
N ILE A 81 34.38 -16.33 -12.68
CA ILE A 81 35.62 -16.73 -11.99
C ILE A 81 35.98 -18.19 -12.30
N ASN A 82 37.16 -18.41 -12.88
CA ASN A 82 37.67 -19.75 -13.14
C ASN A 82 38.22 -20.37 -11.85
N ILE A 83 37.55 -21.39 -11.33
CA ILE A 83 37.90 -22.05 -10.06
C ILE A 83 39.28 -22.68 -10.12
N GLU A 84 39.69 -23.28 -11.24
CA GLU A 84 41.02 -23.88 -11.35
C GLU A 84 42.12 -22.82 -11.25
N LYS A 85 41.94 -21.66 -11.90
CA LYS A 85 42.87 -20.53 -11.78
C LYS A 85 42.88 -19.97 -10.36
N LEU A 86 41.71 -19.83 -9.72
CA LEU A 86 41.61 -19.38 -8.33
C LEU A 86 42.36 -20.32 -7.38
N ILE A 87 42.21 -21.64 -7.54
CA ILE A 87 42.95 -22.62 -6.73
C ILE A 87 44.45 -22.50 -6.97
N LYS A 88 44.92 -22.32 -8.20
CA LYS A 88 46.35 -22.09 -8.49
C LYS A 88 46.89 -20.83 -7.79
N ILE A 89 46.10 -19.76 -7.67
CA ILE A 89 46.48 -18.55 -6.92
C ILE A 89 46.61 -18.90 -5.41
N LEU A 90 45.67 -19.67 -4.86
CA LEU A 90 45.73 -20.12 -3.47
C LEU A 90 46.94 -21.04 -3.20
N GLU A 91 47.26 -21.95 -4.12
CA GLU A 91 48.41 -22.87 -4.04
C GLU A 91 49.76 -22.14 -4.07
N LYS A 92 49.84 -20.99 -4.75
CA LYS A 92 51.03 -20.14 -4.73
C LYS A 92 51.16 -19.29 -3.47
N SER A 93 50.14 -19.25 -2.62
CA SER A 93 50.12 -18.43 -1.41
C SER A 93 50.74 -19.14 -0.20
N LYS A 94 50.81 -18.45 0.94
CA LYS A 94 51.26 -19.02 2.23
C LYS A 94 50.17 -19.84 2.96
N LEU A 95 49.03 -20.09 2.31
CA LEU A 95 47.92 -20.84 2.90
C LEU A 95 48.25 -22.34 2.96
N GLU A 96 48.00 -22.97 4.11
CA GLU A 96 48.27 -24.40 4.28
C GLU A 96 47.36 -25.27 3.38
N ASN A 97 47.92 -26.36 2.83
CA ASN A 97 47.23 -27.28 1.91
C ASN A 97 45.90 -27.82 2.46
N TYR A 98 45.78 -27.99 3.78
CA TYR A 98 44.52 -28.38 4.42
C TYR A 98 43.37 -27.42 4.10
N TYR A 99 43.61 -26.11 4.22
CA TYR A 99 42.60 -25.09 3.95
C TYR A 99 42.32 -24.96 2.45
N ILE A 100 43.36 -25.07 1.61
CA ILE A 100 43.22 -25.04 0.15
C ILE A 100 42.30 -26.18 -0.32
N ASN A 101 42.58 -27.41 0.11
CA ASN A 101 41.77 -28.58 -0.24
C ASN A 101 40.32 -28.44 0.25
N LYS A 102 40.13 -27.84 1.43
CA LYS A 102 38.81 -27.59 1.99
C LYS A 102 38.02 -26.54 1.19
N ILE A 103 38.66 -25.44 0.81
CA ILE A 103 38.06 -24.41 -0.06
C ILE A 103 37.74 -25.01 -1.44
N LYS A 104 38.67 -25.77 -2.02
CA LYS A 104 38.47 -26.46 -3.31
C LYS A 104 37.23 -27.34 -3.29
N LYS A 105 37.05 -28.16 -2.25
CA LYS A 105 35.86 -28.99 -2.08
C LYS A 105 34.58 -28.13 -2.01
N ILE A 106 34.58 -27.09 -1.17
CA ILE A 106 33.42 -26.18 -1.04
C ILE A 106 33.03 -25.56 -2.38
N LEU A 107 34.01 -25.09 -3.15
CA LEU A 107 33.76 -24.44 -4.44
C LEU A 107 33.19 -25.42 -5.48
N ILE A 108 33.68 -26.66 -5.50
CA ILE A 108 33.15 -27.71 -6.38
C ILE A 108 31.69 -28.03 -6.01
N ASP A 109 31.41 -28.21 -4.71
CA ASP A 109 30.05 -28.50 -4.22
C ASP A 109 29.08 -27.34 -4.57
N GLU A 110 29.52 -26.09 -4.41
CA GLU A 110 28.75 -24.89 -4.76
C GLU A 110 28.49 -24.79 -6.28
N GLN A 111 29.47 -25.09 -7.12
CA GLN A 111 29.30 -25.11 -8.58
C GLN A 111 28.27 -26.14 -9.05
N MET A 112 28.29 -27.35 -8.46
CA MET A 112 27.30 -28.39 -8.78
C MET A 112 25.87 -27.92 -8.49
N ILE A 113 25.69 -27.13 -7.42
CA ILE A 113 24.37 -26.58 -7.03
C ILE A 113 23.93 -25.48 -7.99
N LEU A 114 24.81 -24.57 -8.39
CA LEU A 114 24.44 -23.45 -9.26
C LEU A 114 24.18 -23.87 -10.71
N LYS A 115 24.78 -25.00 -11.13
CA LYS A 115 24.81 -25.48 -12.52
C LYS A 115 25.39 -24.43 -13.49
N ASN A 116 26.34 -23.64 -13.02
CA ASN A 116 27.11 -22.66 -13.80
C ASN A 116 28.57 -22.64 -13.31
N GLY A 117 29.44 -21.96 -14.06
CA GLY A 117 30.80 -21.65 -13.61
C GLY A 117 30.80 -20.57 -12.53
N GLY A 118 31.98 -20.33 -11.93
CA GLY A 118 32.14 -19.26 -10.94
C GLY A 118 32.01 -19.67 -9.48
N ILE A 119 31.98 -18.65 -8.63
CA ILE A 119 31.81 -18.76 -7.16
C ILE A 119 30.39 -18.32 -6.75
N ALA A 120 29.84 -18.92 -5.70
CA ALA A 120 28.45 -18.70 -5.33
C ALA A 120 28.16 -17.34 -4.70
N LEU A 121 27.16 -16.63 -5.20
CA LEU A 121 26.58 -15.50 -4.49
C LEU A 121 25.88 -15.99 -3.22
N GLY A 122 26.08 -15.29 -2.10
CA GLY A 122 25.57 -15.67 -0.77
C GLY A 122 26.56 -16.45 0.09
N SER A 123 27.63 -17.00 -0.48
CA SER A 123 28.69 -17.66 0.32
C SER A 123 29.47 -16.63 1.13
N PRO A 124 29.68 -16.81 2.44
CA PRO A 124 30.57 -15.95 3.22
C PRO A 124 32.01 -15.89 2.68
N LEU A 125 32.44 -16.88 1.88
CA LEU A 125 33.77 -16.95 1.28
C LEU A 125 33.90 -16.16 -0.02
N SER A 126 32.85 -16.10 -0.83
CA SER A 126 32.91 -15.53 -2.18
C SER A 126 33.44 -14.10 -2.23
N PRO A 127 33.11 -13.18 -1.31
CA PRO A 127 33.63 -11.82 -1.34
C PRO A 127 35.16 -11.71 -1.22
N ILE A 128 35.79 -12.54 -0.38
CA ILE A 128 37.26 -12.50 -0.26
C ILE A 128 37.92 -13.27 -1.40
N LEU A 129 37.33 -14.38 -1.84
CA LEU A 129 37.85 -15.15 -2.97
C LEU A 129 37.82 -14.35 -4.28
N SER A 130 36.81 -13.49 -4.48
CA SER A 130 36.77 -12.58 -5.63
C SER A 130 37.87 -11.51 -5.56
N ASN A 131 38.27 -11.05 -4.39
CA ASN A 131 39.44 -10.17 -4.29
C ASN A 131 40.74 -10.92 -4.54
N ILE A 132 40.89 -12.15 -4.03
CA ILE A 132 42.09 -12.98 -4.25
C ILE A 132 42.28 -13.28 -5.74
N TYR A 133 41.20 -13.52 -6.47
CA TYR A 133 41.27 -13.81 -7.90
C TYR A 133 41.91 -12.69 -8.73
N LEU A 134 41.75 -11.43 -8.31
CA LEU A 134 42.30 -10.25 -8.98
C LEU A 134 43.63 -9.76 -8.36
N ILE A 135 44.24 -10.49 -7.43
CA ILE A 135 45.38 -9.98 -6.65
C ILE A 135 46.58 -9.59 -7.53
N ASP A 136 46.94 -10.42 -8.51
CA ASP A 136 48.04 -10.17 -9.44
C ASP A 136 47.69 -9.02 -10.41
N PHE A 137 46.41 -8.89 -10.78
CA PHE A 137 45.90 -7.81 -11.61
C PHE A 137 46.01 -6.47 -10.86
N ASP A 138 45.62 -6.45 -9.59
CA ASP A 138 45.70 -5.28 -8.73
C ASP A 138 47.14 -4.84 -8.51
N GLU A 139 48.05 -5.78 -8.29
CA GLU A 139 49.47 -5.51 -8.11
C GLU A 139 50.08 -4.90 -9.37
N TYR A 140 49.74 -5.42 -10.55
CA TYR A 140 50.21 -4.87 -11.83
C TYR A 140 49.81 -3.40 -11.99
N PHE A 141 48.53 -3.07 -11.80
CA PHE A 141 48.04 -1.70 -11.99
C PHE A 141 48.39 -0.75 -10.84
N SER A 142 48.59 -1.27 -9.63
CA SER A 142 49.09 -0.46 -8.50
C SER A 142 50.53 0.03 -8.72
N ASN A 143 51.33 -0.77 -9.44
CA ASN A 143 52.73 -0.46 -9.75
C ASN A 143 52.89 0.28 -11.10
N TYR A 144 51.81 0.53 -11.83
CA TYR A 144 51.85 1.17 -13.13
C TYR A 144 52.00 2.69 -12.98
N LYS A 145 53.22 3.23 -13.14
CA LYS A 145 53.59 4.61 -12.77
C LYS A 145 52.68 5.72 -13.30
N GLU A 146 52.14 5.58 -14.50
CA GLU A 146 51.31 6.62 -15.16
C GLU A 146 49.80 6.48 -14.86
N VAL A 147 49.42 5.57 -13.95
CA VAL A 147 48.03 5.20 -13.68
C VAL A 147 47.76 5.22 -12.19
N LYS A 148 46.64 5.80 -11.77
CA LYS A 148 46.08 5.59 -10.42
C LYS A 148 44.86 4.69 -10.54
N TYR A 149 44.93 3.52 -9.91
CA TYR A 149 43.92 2.48 -10.01
C TYR A 149 43.09 2.36 -8.72
N PHE A 150 41.79 2.12 -8.88
CA PHE A 150 40.84 1.90 -7.80
C PHE A 150 39.89 0.75 -8.18
N ARG A 151 39.64 -0.16 -7.25
CA ARG A 151 38.70 -1.27 -7.42
C ARG A 151 37.76 -1.43 -6.25
N PHE A 152 36.49 -1.61 -6.58
CA PHE A 152 35.45 -2.03 -5.66
C PHE A 152 34.68 -3.19 -6.29
N CYS A 153 35.06 -4.42 -5.91
CA CYS A 153 34.55 -5.65 -6.49
C CYS A 153 34.83 -5.70 -7.99
N ASP A 154 33.80 -5.70 -8.83
CA ASP A 154 33.81 -5.69 -10.29
C ASP A 154 33.88 -4.27 -10.89
N ASP A 155 33.51 -3.24 -10.12
CA ASP A 155 33.63 -1.84 -10.53
C ASP A 155 35.10 -1.38 -10.40
N MET A 156 35.68 -0.93 -11.51
CA MET A 156 37.06 -0.47 -11.60
C MET A 156 37.15 0.95 -12.17
N LEU A 157 38.11 1.72 -11.66
CA LEU A 157 38.40 3.07 -12.12
C LEU A 157 39.91 3.24 -12.31
N PHE A 158 40.31 3.77 -13.46
CA PHE A 158 41.68 4.10 -13.79
C PHE A 158 41.77 5.58 -14.12
N LEU A 159 42.63 6.30 -13.42
CA LEU A 159 43.02 7.66 -13.77
C LEU A 159 44.36 7.59 -14.50
N CYS A 160 44.42 8.07 -15.74
CA CYS A 160 45.59 7.89 -16.59
C CYS A 160 45.77 9.05 -17.58
N ASN A 161 46.98 9.19 -18.13
CA ASN A 161 47.30 10.22 -19.14
C ASN A 161 47.22 9.70 -20.58
N LYS A 162 46.93 8.42 -20.76
CA LYS A 162 46.74 7.76 -22.06
C LYS A 162 45.59 6.78 -21.94
N ASN A 163 44.93 6.49 -23.05
CA ASN A 163 43.95 5.41 -23.10
C ASN A 163 44.65 4.05 -22.96
N ILE A 164 44.35 3.32 -21.88
CA ILE A 164 44.93 2.01 -21.56
C ILE A 164 43.91 0.87 -21.64
N LEU A 165 42.75 1.11 -22.25
CA LEU A 165 41.64 0.14 -22.26
C LEU A 165 42.04 -1.22 -22.84
N ASP A 166 42.86 -1.24 -23.88
CA ASP A 166 43.33 -2.48 -24.51
C ASP A 166 44.21 -3.30 -23.56
N ILE A 167 45.08 -2.64 -22.79
CA ILE A 167 45.93 -3.29 -21.77
C ILE A 167 45.07 -3.86 -20.65
N ILE A 168 44.05 -3.12 -20.21
CA ILE A 168 43.09 -3.60 -19.19
C ILE A 168 42.38 -4.86 -19.70
N SER A 169 41.87 -4.82 -20.94
CA SER A 169 41.18 -5.94 -21.58
C SER A 169 42.10 -7.17 -21.71
N GLU A 170 43.33 -6.98 -22.18
CA GLU A 170 44.33 -8.05 -22.31
C GLU A 170 44.61 -8.72 -20.96
N LYS A 171 44.84 -7.94 -19.90
CA LYS A 171 45.10 -8.48 -18.56
C LYS A 171 43.89 -9.23 -17.96
N LEU A 172 42.67 -8.76 -18.20
CA LEU A 172 41.46 -9.47 -17.78
C LEU A 172 41.25 -10.78 -18.55
N ASN A 173 41.55 -10.79 -19.86
CA ASN A 173 41.45 -12.00 -20.68
C ASN A 173 42.40 -13.10 -20.18
N LEU A 174 43.58 -12.78 -19.62
CA LEU A 174 44.47 -13.77 -18.98
C LEU A 174 43.81 -14.47 -17.78
N LEU A 175 42.82 -13.83 -17.15
CA LEU A 175 42.03 -14.36 -16.04
C LEU A 175 40.67 -14.94 -16.51
N ASP A 176 40.44 -15.11 -17.81
CA ASP A 176 39.16 -15.52 -18.40
C ASP A 176 38.00 -14.55 -18.09
N LEU A 177 38.31 -13.28 -17.80
CA LEU A 177 37.32 -12.25 -17.50
C LEU A 177 37.12 -11.32 -18.69
N LYS A 178 35.89 -10.84 -18.87
CA LYS A 178 35.52 -9.91 -19.94
C LYS A 178 34.99 -8.60 -19.40
N LEU A 179 35.35 -7.51 -20.06
CA LEU A 179 34.79 -6.18 -19.78
C LEU A 179 33.33 -6.09 -20.26
N SER A 180 32.48 -5.46 -19.47
CA SER A 180 31.13 -5.10 -19.88
C SER A 180 31.17 -3.88 -20.81
N SER A 181 30.94 -4.11 -22.10
CA SER A 181 30.95 -3.04 -23.12
C SER A 181 29.97 -1.90 -22.80
N SER A 182 28.77 -2.24 -22.33
CA SER A 182 27.71 -1.26 -22.01
C SER A 182 28.01 -0.38 -20.78
N LYS A 183 28.89 -0.81 -19.89
CA LYS A 183 29.24 -0.10 -18.64
C LYS A 183 30.64 0.51 -18.66
N THR A 184 31.46 0.12 -19.63
CA THR A 184 32.80 0.65 -19.82
C THR A 184 32.70 2.04 -20.44
N LYS A 185 33.38 3.03 -19.85
CA LYS A 185 33.37 4.43 -20.30
C LYS A 185 34.78 5.02 -20.22
N ILE A 186 35.12 5.82 -21.21
CA ILE A 186 36.31 6.67 -21.20
C ILE A 186 35.82 8.12 -21.13
N ILE A 187 36.26 8.85 -20.12
CA ILE A 187 35.86 10.23 -19.85
C ILE A 187 37.11 11.11 -19.85
N THR A 188 37.01 12.32 -20.42
CA THR A 188 38.11 13.30 -20.51
C THR A 188 37.92 14.47 -19.53
N LYS A 189 38.96 15.30 -19.35
CA LYS A 189 38.88 16.53 -18.54
C LYS A 189 37.77 17.47 -19.05
N GLY A 190 36.88 17.88 -18.15
CA GLY A 190 35.74 18.77 -18.43
C GLY A 190 34.39 18.18 -18.05
N ASP A 191 34.30 16.84 -17.97
CA ASP A 191 33.07 16.12 -17.68
C ASP A 191 32.96 15.66 -16.21
N SER A 192 31.78 15.13 -15.87
CA SER A 192 31.53 14.42 -14.62
C SER A 192 31.27 12.93 -14.88
N PHE A 193 31.53 12.09 -13.88
CA PHE A 193 31.29 10.65 -14.01
C PHE A 193 30.72 10.04 -12.73
N ASP A 194 30.00 8.94 -12.87
CA ASP A 194 29.45 8.19 -11.76
C ASP A 194 30.41 7.06 -11.32
N PHE A 195 30.69 6.94 -10.02
CA PHE A 195 31.44 5.83 -9.45
C PHE A 195 30.92 5.49 -8.04
N LEU A 196 30.65 4.21 -7.77
CA LEU A 196 30.12 3.72 -6.49
C LEU A 196 28.88 4.48 -5.96
N GLY A 197 28.06 4.99 -6.89
CA GLY A 197 26.85 5.76 -6.58
C GLY A 197 27.06 7.25 -6.27
N TYR A 198 28.25 7.79 -6.51
CA TYR A 198 28.59 9.21 -6.42
C TYR A 198 28.87 9.78 -7.80
N VAL A 199 28.50 11.05 -8.06
CA VAL A 199 28.92 11.77 -9.27
C VAL A 199 30.10 12.65 -8.89
N ILE A 200 31.19 12.51 -9.63
CA ILE A 200 32.44 13.22 -9.39
C ILE A 200 32.62 14.21 -10.54
N ASN A 201 32.72 15.50 -10.20
CA ASN A 201 33.12 16.53 -11.15
C ASN A 201 34.65 16.59 -11.18
N ILE A 202 35.22 16.33 -12.36
CA ILE A 202 36.67 16.26 -12.54
C ILE A 202 37.32 17.63 -12.31
N SER A 203 36.72 18.70 -12.85
CA SER A 203 37.26 20.07 -12.81
C SER A 203 37.24 20.64 -11.40
N GLU A 204 36.14 20.44 -10.66
CA GLU A 204 35.99 20.99 -9.31
C GLU A 204 36.61 20.12 -8.22
N CYS A 205 37.04 18.89 -8.54
CA CYS A 205 37.45 17.88 -7.55
C CYS A 205 36.42 17.73 -6.42
N LYS A 206 35.14 17.73 -6.79
CA LYS A 206 34.03 17.64 -5.84
C LYS A 206 33.13 16.49 -6.20
N VAL A 207 32.65 15.83 -5.15
CA VAL A 207 31.47 14.99 -5.26
C VAL A 207 30.29 15.92 -5.43
N MET A 208 29.73 15.92 -6.63
CA MET A 208 28.40 16.45 -6.84
C MET A 208 27.45 15.45 -6.21
N LYS A 209 26.55 15.94 -5.35
CA LYS A 209 25.40 15.12 -4.98
C LYS A 209 24.72 14.76 -6.30
N TYR A 210 24.56 13.47 -6.53
CA TYR A 210 23.47 13.02 -7.37
C TYR A 210 22.21 13.66 -6.76
N MET A 211 21.67 14.71 -7.39
CA MET A 211 20.23 14.97 -7.31
C MET A 211 19.57 13.93 -8.21
N ASP A 212 19.74 12.66 -7.82
CA ASP A 212 18.85 11.63 -8.28
C ASP A 212 17.61 11.89 -7.44
N ASN A 213 16.57 12.48 -8.04
CA ASN A 213 15.23 12.45 -7.44
C ASN A 213 14.77 11.00 -7.17
N LYS A 214 15.52 9.99 -7.66
CA LYS A 214 15.45 8.58 -7.24
C LYS A 214 16.03 8.28 -5.86
N LYS A 215 17.08 8.95 -5.36
CA LYS A 215 17.72 8.63 -4.06
C LYS A 215 17.07 9.28 -2.85
N ILE A 216 16.29 10.36 -3.02
CA ILE A 216 15.47 10.90 -1.92
C ILE A 216 14.31 9.93 -1.60
N ASN A 217 13.79 9.24 -2.62
CA ASN A 217 12.71 8.26 -2.46
C ASN A 217 13.18 6.80 -2.30
N GLU A 218 14.49 6.55 -2.44
CA GLU A 218 15.11 5.24 -2.17
C GLU A 218 16.26 5.39 -1.15
N ILE A 219 15.92 5.83 0.06
CA ILE A 219 16.42 5.05 1.21
C ILE A 219 15.69 3.72 1.09
N ASP A 220 16.36 2.80 0.40
CA ASP A 220 15.94 1.42 0.24
C ASP A 220 15.94 0.76 1.63
N ALA A 221 14.83 0.93 2.35
CA ALA A 221 14.49 0.09 3.50
C ALA A 221 14.20 -1.36 3.06
N ARG A 222 14.37 -1.71 1.78
CA ARG A 222 14.25 -3.09 1.28
C ARG A 222 15.58 -3.86 1.31
N GLY A 223 16.58 -3.36 2.04
CA GLY A 223 17.86 -4.03 2.29
C GLY A 223 18.26 -4.20 3.76
N TYR A 224 17.45 -3.75 4.73
CA TYR A 224 17.80 -3.76 6.16
C TYR A 224 16.78 -4.52 7.01
N PHE A 225 16.36 -5.72 6.60
CA PHE A 225 15.59 -6.61 7.48
C PHE A 225 15.99 -8.06 7.22
N ALA A 226 17.25 -8.36 7.50
CA ALA A 226 17.74 -9.71 7.73
C ALA A 226 18.66 -9.67 8.96
N GLU A 227 18.09 -10.09 10.09
CA GLU A 227 18.76 -10.65 11.27
C GLU A 227 19.59 -9.77 12.23
N ASP A 228 20.05 -8.54 11.91
CA ASP A 228 20.88 -7.76 12.87
C ASP A 228 20.30 -6.37 13.23
N SER A 229 20.02 -6.18 14.53
CA SER A 229 19.46 -4.95 15.12
C SER A 229 20.45 -3.82 15.38
N ASP A 230 21.74 -4.10 15.26
CA ASP A 230 22.80 -3.13 15.50
C ASP A 230 22.77 -2.00 14.46
N ASP A 231 22.16 -2.24 13.30
CA ASP A 231 21.99 -1.25 12.24
C ASP A 231 21.00 -0.14 12.62
N PHE A 232 19.91 -0.43 13.34
CA PHE A 232 19.00 0.63 13.80
C PHE A 232 19.63 1.46 14.93
N ILE A 233 20.36 0.81 15.83
CA ILE A 233 21.14 1.50 16.87
C ILE A 233 22.20 2.39 16.21
N GLY A 234 22.95 1.88 15.23
CA GLY A 234 23.91 2.65 14.44
C GLY A 234 23.28 3.80 13.66
N LEU A 235 22.04 3.62 13.19
CA LEU A 235 21.29 4.63 12.47
C LEU A 235 20.77 5.74 13.39
N VAL A 236 20.21 5.40 14.56
CA VAL A 236 19.85 6.35 15.62
C VAL A 236 21.09 7.16 16.03
N ASN A 237 22.23 6.51 16.20
CA ASN A 237 23.51 7.17 16.48
C ASN A 237 24.00 8.08 15.34
N SER A 238 23.59 7.81 14.10
CA SER A 238 23.92 8.63 12.93
C SER A 238 23.02 9.86 12.75
N ILE A 239 21.87 9.91 13.45
CA ILE A 239 21.01 11.08 13.49
C ILE A 239 21.76 12.12 14.34
N LYS A 240 22.29 13.17 13.68
CA LYS A 240 22.82 14.34 14.39
C LYS A 240 21.75 14.84 15.37
N HIS A 241 22.16 15.25 16.58
CA HIS A 241 21.25 15.69 17.65
C HIS A 241 20.05 16.49 17.10
N CYS A 242 18.85 16.02 17.41
CA CYS A 242 17.56 16.67 17.16
C CYS A 242 17.12 16.86 15.69
N ASN A 243 17.54 16.01 14.73
CA ASN A 243 16.89 15.99 13.42
C ASN A 243 15.55 15.24 13.45
N LYS A 244 14.50 15.96 13.87
CA LYS A 244 13.10 15.50 13.96
C LYS A 244 12.62 14.78 12.69
N GLN A 245 12.77 15.40 11.53
CA GLN A 245 12.30 14.85 10.26
C GLN A 245 12.93 13.50 9.93
N ARG A 246 14.26 13.41 10.09
CA ARG A 246 15.01 12.17 9.82
C ARG A 246 14.63 11.06 10.78
N PHE A 247 14.38 11.37 12.05
CA PHE A 247 13.90 10.38 13.01
C PHE A 247 12.52 9.82 12.64
N ILE A 248 11.59 10.70 12.28
CA ILE A 248 10.23 10.34 11.86
C ILE A 248 10.25 9.48 10.60
N GLU A 249 11.10 9.78 9.63
CA GLU A 249 11.28 8.95 8.43
C GLU A 249 11.80 7.55 8.75
N LEU A 250 12.56 7.39 9.83
CA LEU A 250 13.15 6.11 10.20
C LEU A 250 12.15 5.25 10.97
N ILE A 251 11.51 5.82 11.99
CA ILE A 251 10.55 5.10 12.82
C ILE A 251 9.33 4.61 12.03
N THR A 252 8.90 5.36 11.01
CA THR A 252 7.77 4.99 10.13
C THR A 252 8.13 3.89 9.12
N LYS A 253 9.42 3.60 8.90
CA LYS A 253 9.90 2.56 7.97
C LYS A 253 10.15 1.22 8.64
N ILE A 254 10.08 1.15 9.97
CA ILE A 254 10.42 -0.06 10.75
C ILE A 254 9.17 -0.88 11.02
N ASP A 255 9.27 -2.17 10.76
CA ASP A 255 8.29 -3.15 11.23
C ASP A 255 8.74 -3.70 12.59
N PHE A 256 8.21 -3.13 13.66
CA PHE A 256 8.56 -3.53 15.03
C PHE A 256 8.13 -4.95 15.36
N ASN A 257 7.21 -5.57 14.60
CA ASN A 257 6.74 -6.94 14.85
C ASN A 257 7.81 -8.01 14.59
N ILE A 258 8.83 -7.67 13.79
CA ILE A 258 9.90 -8.58 13.39
C ILE A 258 11.10 -8.47 14.35
N ILE A 259 11.09 -7.47 15.25
CA ILE A 259 12.20 -7.17 16.17
C ILE A 259 11.92 -7.76 17.54
N SER A 260 12.89 -8.47 18.14
CA SER A 260 12.73 -9.02 19.49
C SER A 260 12.60 -7.92 20.56
N SER A 261 11.84 -8.18 21.61
CA SER A 261 11.59 -7.23 22.72
C SER A 261 12.86 -6.71 23.38
N ASN A 262 13.85 -7.58 23.61
CA ASN A 262 15.15 -7.22 24.20
C ASN A 262 15.92 -6.19 23.35
N ILE A 263 15.74 -6.23 22.04
CA ILE A 263 16.37 -5.31 21.10
C ILE A 263 15.64 -3.96 21.13
N ILE A 264 14.31 -3.97 21.15
CA ILE A 264 13.49 -2.76 21.24
C ILE A 264 13.86 -1.95 22.49
N GLU A 265 14.09 -2.61 23.62
CA GLU A 265 14.55 -1.94 24.85
C GLU A 265 15.93 -1.29 24.69
N LYS A 266 16.89 -1.97 24.05
CA LYS A 266 18.22 -1.38 23.77
C LYS A 266 18.12 -0.14 22.89
N ILE A 267 17.24 -0.18 21.91
CA ILE A 267 16.96 0.92 20.99
C ILE A 267 16.37 2.12 21.75
N ILE A 268 15.34 1.90 22.57
CA ILE A 268 14.69 2.94 23.38
C ILE A 268 15.73 3.60 24.31
N ASN A 269 16.47 2.79 25.06
CA ASN A 269 17.50 3.27 25.99
C ASN A 269 18.60 4.08 25.28
N ASN A 270 18.96 3.69 24.06
CA ASN A 270 19.96 4.41 23.28
C ASN A 270 19.40 5.73 22.73
N ALA A 271 18.18 5.71 22.18
CA ALA A 271 17.49 6.88 21.68
C ALA A 271 17.33 7.95 22.78
N GLU A 272 16.97 7.54 24.00
CA GLU A 272 16.86 8.43 25.16
C GLU A 272 18.18 9.16 25.43
N LYS A 273 19.30 8.41 25.44
CA LYS A 273 20.64 8.98 25.66
C LYS A 273 21.10 9.91 24.56
N THR A 274 20.77 9.61 23.30
CA THR A 274 21.31 10.36 22.14
C THR A 274 20.42 11.49 21.64
N LEU A 275 19.10 11.33 21.74
CA LEU A 275 18.10 12.20 21.11
C LEU A 275 17.20 12.89 22.12
N GLY A 276 16.99 12.30 23.30
CA GLY A 276 16.09 12.81 24.34
C GLY A 276 14.92 11.86 24.63
N ILE A 277 14.27 12.10 25.78
CA ILE A 277 13.23 11.23 26.31
C ILE A 277 11.97 11.20 25.44
N GLU A 278 11.62 12.31 24.79
CA GLU A 278 10.46 12.40 23.90
C GLU A 278 10.58 11.44 22.69
N PHE A 279 11.79 11.27 22.15
CA PHE A 279 12.06 10.36 21.03
C PHE A 279 12.03 8.89 21.47
N ALA A 280 12.54 8.60 22.67
CA ALA A 280 12.50 7.27 23.26
C ALA A 280 11.06 6.82 23.55
N LYS A 281 10.26 7.70 24.17
CA LYS A 281 8.83 7.49 24.42
C LYS A 281 8.04 7.30 23.12
N LEU A 282 8.39 8.00 22.04
CA LEU A 282 7.78 7.78 20.73
C LEU A 282 8.05 6.38 20.17
N ILE A 283 9.30 5.88 20.26
CA ILE A 283 9.62 4.48 19.89
C ILE A 283 8.84 3.50 20.75
N GLU A 284 8.75 3.76 22.05
CA GLU A 284 8.00 2.91 22.98
C GLU A 284 6.53 2.79 22.55
N VAL A 285 5.86 3.91 22.24
CA VAL A 285 4.45 3.94 21.80
C VAL A 285 4.26 3.22 20.47
N VAL A 286 5.10 3.51 19.47
CA VAL A 286 4.98 2.90 18.13
C VAL A 286 5.29 1.39 18.17
N SER A 287 6.23 0.96 19.00
CA SER A 287 6.64 -0.45 19.07
C SER A 287 5.75 -1.32 19.98
N LYS A 288 5.14 -0.75 21.02
CA LYS A 288 4.31 -1.49 22.00
C LYS A 288 2.82 -1.17 21.92
N HIS A 289 2.40 -0.30 21.00
CA HIS A 289 1.00 0.17 20.88
C HIS A 289 0.42 0.73 22.20
N LYS A 290 1.23 1.43 23.01
CA LYS A 290 0.74 2.17 24.18
C LYS A 290 -0.16 3.35 23.74
N GLU A 291 -1.14 3.72 24.56
CA GLU A 291 -1.95 4.92 24.33
C GLU A 291 -1.11 6.18 24.53
N LYS A 292 -1.32 7.22 23.71
CA LYS A 292 -0.51 8.45 23.78
C LYS A 292 -0.77 9.21 25.08
N GLU A 293 -2.01 9.13 25.58
CA GLU A 293 -2.51 9.82 26.76
C GLU A 293 -1.74 9.38 28.01
N GLN A 294 -1.52 8.07 28.15
CA GLN A 294 -0.76 7.47 29.25
C GLN A 294 0.69 7.99 29.31
N VAL A 295 1.33 8.18 28.15
CA VAL A 295 2.71 8.69 28.08
C VAL A 295 2.78 10.18 28.41
N ILE A 296 1.79 10.97 27.98
CA ILE A 296 1.69 12.38 28.35
C ILE A 296 1.50 12.52 29.86
N GLU A 297 0.62 11.71 30.46
CA GLU A 297 0.41 11.65 31.91
C GLU A 297 1.71 11.29 32.65
N GLU A 298 2.42 10.22 32.25
CA GLU A 298 3.71 9.83 32.84
C GLU A 298 4.76 10.97 32.80
N LEU A 299 4.88 11.67 31.66
CA LEU A 299 5.84 12.77 31.50
C LEU A 299 5.46 13.99 32.36
N VAL A 300 4.16 14.26 32.50
CA VAL A 300 3.64 15.34 33.35
C VAL A 300 3.86 15.02 34.84
N GLU A 301 3.59 13.79 35.27
CA GLU A 301 3.86 13.33 36.65
C GLU A 301 5.34 13.44 37.03
N GLN A 302 6.24 13.26 36.08
CA GLN A 302 7.69 13.42 36.26
C GLN A 302 8.17 14.88 36.13
N ASN A 303 7.26 15.86 36.05
CA ASN A 303 7.54 17.28 35.83
C ASN A 303 8.29 17.60 34.52
N GLN A 304 8.10 16.80 33.47
CA GLN A 304 8.75 16.96 32.15
C GLN A 304 7.81 17.57 31.10
N PHE A 305 7.23 18.73 31.40
CA PHE A 305 6.22 19.38 30.55
C PHE A 305 6.67 19.70 29.11
N SER A 306 7.95 20.10 28.93
CA SER A 306 8.49 20.41 27.61
C SER A 306 8.67 19.16 26.73
N ALA A 307 9.00 18.02 27.35
CA ALA A 307 9.09 16.73 26.66
C ALA A 307 7.70 16.22 26.30
N ALA A 308 6.69 16.40 27.16
CA ALA A 308 5.30 16.04 26.87
C ALA A 308 4.75 16.77 25.63
N ALA A 309 4.93 18.09 25.57
CA ALA A 309 4.50 18.89 24.42
C ALA A 309 5.20 18.48 23.11
N ARG A 310 6.52 18.24 23.17
CA ARG A 310 7.29 17.76 22.00
C ARG A 310 6.91 16.35 21.58
N PHE A 311 6.66 15.45 22.54
CA PHE A 311 6.20 14.10 22.26
C PHE A 311 4.85 14.13 21.51
N GLU A 312 3.91 14.97 21.93
CA GLU A 312 2.62 15.10 21.23
C GLU A 312 2.79 15.57 19.78
N GLU A 313 3.62 16.58 19.55
CA GLU A 313 3.95 17.07 18.21
C GLU A 313 4.59 15.97 17.34
N LEU A 314 5.56 15.25 17.89
CA LEU A 314 6.23 14.12 17.23
C LEU A 314 5.26 12.97 16.91
N TYR A 315 4.38 12.64 17.86
CA TYR A 315 3.40 11.57 17.72
C TYR A 315 2.40 11.87 16.61
N LEU A 316 1.90 13.11 16.52
CA LEU A 316 0.99 13.53 15.46
C LEU A 316 1.63 13.39 14.08
N GLU A 317 2.90 13.76 13.92
CA GLU A 317 3.62 13.63 12.65
C GLU A 317 3.91 12.17 12.27
N VAL A 318 4.31 11.33 13.23
CA VAL A 318 4.50 9.89 12.98
C VAL A 318 3.18 9.22 12.64
N LYS A 319 2.11 9.50 13.39
CA LYS A 319 0.77 8.98 13.13
C LYS A 319 0.30 9.35 11.72
N ALA A 320 0.47 10.61 11.32
CA ALA A 320 0.10 11.07 9.99
C ALA A 320 0.82 10.29 8.86
N LYS A 321 2.11 9.95 9.05
CA LYS A 321 2.88 9.17 8.09
C LYS A 321 2.59 7.66 8.14
N LEU A 322 2.33 7.09 9.31
CA LEU A 322 1.89 5.68 9.43
C LEU A 322 0.53 5.46 8.76
N GLU A 323 -0.35 6.46 8.85
CA GLU A 323 -1.66 6.49 8.19
C GLU A 323 -1.58 6.94 6.72
N TYR A 324 -0.39 7.19 6.16
CA TYR A 324 -0.25 7.65 4.78
C TYR A 324 -0.87 6.66 3.79
N PHE A 325 -0.60 5.36 3.94
CA PHE A 325 -1.14 4.34 3.03
C PHE A 325 -2.65 4.20 3.15
N SER A 326 -3.18 4.31 4.36
CA SER A 326 -4.62 4.25 4.59
C SER A 326 -5.32 5.50 4.05
N LYS A 327 -4.72 6.70 4.16
CA LYS A 327 -5.20 7.94 3.53
C LYS A 327 -5.14 7.86 2.01
N PHE A 328 -4.01 7.43 1.43
CA PHE A 328 -3.89 7.19 -0.01
C PHE A 328 -4.96 6.22 -0.47
N ARG A 329 -5.14 5.10 0.26
CA ARG A 329 -6.22 4.16 -0.02
C ARG A 329 -7.58 4.85 0.06
N CYS A 330 -7.90 5.62 1.09
CA CYS A 330 -9.19 6.31 1.21
C CYS A 330 -9.47 7.34 0.09
N ILE A 331 -8.44 7.83 -0.60
CA ILE A 331 -8.59 8.75 -1.74
C ILE A 331 -8.95 7.98 -3.02
N PHE A 332 -8.34 6.80 -3.25
CA PHE A 332 -8.44 6.05 -4.50
C PHE A 332 -9.25 4.74 -4.42
N ASP A 333 -9.55 4.26 -3.22
CA ASP A 333 -10.43 3.12 -2.97
C ASP A 333 -11.88 3.58 -3.05
N ASN A 334 -12.46 3.42 -4.24
CA ASN A 334 -13.84 3.78 -4.50
C ASN A 334 -14.82 2.72 -3.97
N GLY A 335 -14.39 1.81 -3.08
CA GLY A 335 -15.22 0.79 -2.45
C GLY A 335 -15.54 -0.40 -3.36
N ASN A 336 -14.88 -0.51 -4.50
CA ASN A 336 -14.96 -1.68 -5.37
C ASN A 336 -14.16 -2.83 -4.73
N ASN A 337 -14.75 -4.02 -4.67
CA ASN A 337 -14.07 -5.25 -4.22
C ASN A 337 -13.22 -5.86 -5.35
N PHE A 338 -12.61 -5.02 -6.19
CA PHE A 338 -11.68 -5.45 -7.21
C PHE A 338 -10.74 -4.31 -7.61
N TYR A 339 -9.57 -4.68 -8.12
CA TYR A 339 -8.59 -3.79 -8.74
C TYR A 339 -7.86 -4.55 -9.85
N TYR A 340 -6.99 -3.87 -10.60
CA TYR A 340 -6.24 -4.48 -11.70
C TYR A 340 -4.74 -4.38 -11.43
N VAL A 341 -4.01 -5.43 -11.79
CA VAL A 341 -2.54 -5.46 -11.73
C VAL A 341 -2.00 -5.69 -13.13
N PHE A 342 -1.03 -4.86 -13.54
CA PHE A 342 -0.38 -5.06 -14.83
C PHE A 342 0.51 -6.30 -14.80
N ASP A 343 0.30 -7.21 -15.75
CA ASP A 343 1.18 -8.34 -16.00
C ASP A 343 2.12 -8.02 -17.16
N GLU A 344 3.43 -7.98 -16.88
CA GLU A 344 4.44 -7.62 -17.89
C GLU A 344 4.61 -8.68 -18.99
N LYS A 345 4.28 -9.95 -18.72
CA LYS A 345 4.42 -11.04 -19.69
C LYS A 345 3.27 -11.05 -20.68
N LEU A 346 2.06 -10.80 -20.18
CA LEU A 346 0.85 -10.72 -21.00
C LEU A 346 0.66 -9.33 -21.62
N ASN A 347 1.35 -8.32 -21.09
CA ASN A 347 1.19 -6.91 -21.46
C ASN A 347 -0.27 -6.43 -21.29
N GLU A 348 -0.94 -6.94 -20.26
CA GLU A 348 -2.37 -6.74 -19.98
C GLU A 348 -2.61 -6.49 -18.48
N TYR A 349 -3.78 -5.93 -18.16
CA TYR A 349 -4.21 -5.72 -16.79
C TYR A 349 -5.08 -6.89 -16.31
N LEU A 350 -4.58 -7.63 -15.32
CA LEU A 350 -5.30 -8.74 -14.70
C LEU A 350 -6.19 -8.25 -13.56
N LYS A 351 -7.47 -8.61 -13.61
CA LYS A 351 -8.44 -8.28 -12.56
C LYS A 351 -8.24 -9.15 -11.33
N ILE A 352 -8.15 -8.52 -10.17
CA ILE A 352 -8.09 -9.17 -8.86
C ILE A 352 -9.38 -8.85 -8.10
N ASN A 353 -10.17 -9.87 -7.75
CA ASN A 353 -11.49 -9.72 -7.11
C ASN A 353 -11.41 -9.60 -5.58
N ASN A 354 -10.53 -8.73 -5.09
CA ASN A 354 -10.40 -8.41 -3.67
C ASN A 354 -10.44 -6.89 -3.47
N LYS A 355 -10.73 -6.45 -2.23
CA LYS A 355 -10.53 -5.05 -1.85
C LYS A 355 -9.05 -4.69 -1.93
N ILE A 356 -8.75 -3.46 -2.32
CA ILE A 356 -7.37 -2.95 -2.27
C ILE A 356 -6.96 -2.74 -0.81
N GLU A 357 -5.87 -3.39 -0.38
CA GLU A 357 -5.34 -3.27 0.99
C GLU A 357 -4.12 -2.33 1.03
N ASP A 358 -3.78 -1.82 2.21
CA ASP A 358 -2.65 -0.91 2.41
C ASP A 358 -1.32 -1.53 1.94
N ASN A 359 -1.16 -2.85 2.06
CA ASN A 359 0.02 -3.57 1.52
C ASN A 359 0.10 -3.51 -0.01
N ILE A 360 -1.04 -3.56 -0.71
CA ILE A 360 -1.09 -3.45 -2.18
C ILE A 360 -0.69 -2.02 -2.60
N ILE A 361 -1.21 -1.01 -1.90
CA ILE A 361 -0.79 0.39 -2.11
C ILE A 361 0.71 0.55 -1.86
N LYS A 362 1.23 -0.03 -0.77
CA LYS A 362 2.67 -0.02 -0.46
C LYS A 362 3.49 -0.64 -1.59
N GLN A 363 3.07 -1.79 -2.13
CA GLN A 363 3.76 -2.42 -3.25
C GLN A 363 3.69 -1.58 -4.54
N HIS A 364 2.55 -0.93 -4.79
CA HIS A 364 2.38 -0.01 -5.93
C HIS A 364 3.33 1.18 -5.85
N LEU A 365 3.33 1.88 -4.72
CA LEU A 365 4.18 3.05 -4.48
C LEU A 365 5.67 2.66 -4.49
N ASN A 366 6.01 1.46 -4.03
CA ASN A 366 7.37 0.93 -4.13
C ASN A 366 7.79 0.57 -5.56
N GLY A 367 6.85 0.54 -6.51
CA GLY A 367 7.10 0.14 -7.90
C GLY A 367 7.26 -1.37 -8.08
N ASN A 368 6.85 -2.17 -7.10
CA ASN A 368 6.93 -3.64 -7.16
C ASN A 368 5.80 -4.22 -8.04
N ILE A 369 4.64 -3.56 -8.03
CA ILE A 369 3.48 -3.88 -8.86
C ILE A 369 2.92 -2.60 -9.45
N ILE A 370 2.19 -2.71 -10.55
CA ILE A 370 1.48 -1.57 -11.16
C ILE A 370 0.00 -1.85 -10.99
N VAL A 371 -0.65 -0.98 -10.23
CA VAL A 371 -2.06 -1.13 -9.87
C VAL A 371 -2.85 -0.10 -10.65
N SER A 372 -3.96 -0.54 -11.23
CA SER A 372 -4.96 0.31 -11.86
C SER A 372 -6.31 0.06 -11.20
N ILE A 373 -7.14 1.11 -11.16
CA ILE A 373 -8.48 1.07 -10.59
C ILE A 373 -9.50 1.54 -11.62
N LYS A 374 -10.75 1.13 -11.45
CA LYS A 374 -11.88 1.83 -12.06
C LYS A 374 -12.27 3.00 -11.16
N LEU A 375 -12.48 4.15 -11.77
CA LEU A 375 -12.93 5.34 -11.06
C LEU A 375 -14.41 5.23 -10.68
N GLU A 376 -15.22 4.59 -11.50
CA GLU A 376 -16.62 4.34 -11.22
C GLU A 376 -16.85 3.08 -10.38
N LYS A 377 -17.88 3.14 -9.54
CA LYS A 377 -18.52 2.00 -8.89
C LYS A 377 -19.40 1.24 -9.89
N ILE A 378 -19.76 0.01 -9.52
CA ILE A 378 -20.71 -0.83 -10.28
C ILE A 378 -22.07 -0.12 -10.50
N ASN A 379 -22.49 0.76 -9.60
CA ASN A 379 -23.72 1.55 -9.73
C ASN A 379 -23.58 2.80 -10.63
N GLY A 380 -22.46 2.95 -11.35
CA GLY A 380 -22.25 4.08 -12.26
C GLY A 380 -22.04 5.42 -11.56
N THR A 381 -21.46 5.41 -10.36
CA THR A 381 -21.10 6.63 -9.62
C THR A 381 -19.60 6.71 -9.36
N SER A 382 -19.03 7.91 -9.30
CA SER A 382 -17.62 8.17 -8.98
C SER A 382 -17.50 9.40 -8.09
N ASN A 383 -16.51 9.42 -7.23
CA ASN A 383 -16.08 10.58 -6.44
C ASN A 383 -14.76 11.17 -6.97
N VAL A 384 -14.33 10.72 -8.16
CA VAL A 384 -13.12 11.17 -8.84
C VAL A 384 -13.43 11.45 -10.31
N LEU A 385 -12.92 12.57 -10.81
CA LEU A 385 -12.92 12.94 -12.22
C LEU A 385 -11.47 13.15 -12.66
N VAL A 386 -11.10 12.61 -13.82
CA VAL A 386 -9.75 12.74 -14.38
C VAL A 386 -9.83 13.19 -15.84
N PHE A 387 -9.04 14.22 -16.16
CA PHE A 387 -8.73 14.61 -17.52
C PHE A 387 -7.38 13.97 -17.91
N ASP A 388 -7.43 12.97 -18.77
CA ASP A 388 -6.27 12.22 -19.26
C ASP A 388 -5.78 12.84 -20.58
N ILE A 389 -4.69 13.59 -20.51
CA ILE A 389 -4.20 14.45 -21.58
C ILE A 389 -2.98 13.79 -22.21
N ASP A 390 -3.15 13.26 -23.42
CA ASP A 390 -2.09 12.61 -24.17
C ASP A 390 -1.73 13.41 -25.43
N CYS A 391 -0.43 13.66 -25.61
CA CYS A 391 0.06 14.38 -26.78
C CYS A 391 1.18 13.60 -27.48
N LYS A 392 1.09 13.48 -28.81
CA LYS A 392 2.13 12.81 -29.60
C LYS A 392 3.34 13.74 -29.73
N ASP A 393 4.38 13.43 -28.97
CA ASP A 393 5.74 13.99 -29.08
C ASP A 393 5.87 15.49 -28.69
N ASN A 394 4.85 16.07 -28.05
CA ASN A 394 4.90 17.41 -27.46
C ASN A 394 4.39 17.43 -25.99
N LEU A 395 5.30 17.13 -25.05
CA LEU A 395 4.98 17.13 -23.61
C LEU A 395 4.70 18.52 -23.04
N GLU A 396 5.23 19.57 -23.68
CA GLU A 396 5.04 20.94 -23.21
C GLU A 396 3.60 21.41 -23.49
N GLU A 397 3.06 21.08 -24.66
CA GLU A 397 1.66 21.35 -25.02
C GLU A 397 0.68 20.59 -24.12
N ALA A 398 0.95 19.31 -23.84
CA ALA A 398 0.15 18.53 -22.88
C ALA A 398 0.11 19.17 -21.48
N TYR A 399 1.24 19.71 -21.03
CA TYR A 399 1.35 20.38 -19.73
C TYR A 399 0.61 21.72 -19.71
N ASN A 400 0.66 22.49 -20.80
CA ASN A 400 -0.07 23.75 -20.93
C ASN A 400 -1.59 23.52 -20.89
N ILE A 401 -2.09 22.51 -21.60
CA ILE A 401 -3.50 22.11 -21.53
C ILE A 401 -3.90 21.72 -20.11
N ALA A 402 -3.04 20.96 -19.40
CA ALA A 402 -3.29 20.59 -18.01
C ALA A 402 -3.39 21.82 -17.08
N LYS A 403 -2.57 22.84 -17.30
CA LYS A 403 -2.65 24.12 -16.57
C LYS A 403 -3.94 24.85 -16.87
N ASP A 404 -4.35 24.93 -18.13
CA ASP A 404 -5.55 25.65 -18.53
C ASP A 404 -6.83 24.98 -17.97
N ILE A 405 -6.88 23.65 -17.97
CA ILE A 405 -7.92 22.87 -17.28
C ILE A 405 -7.93 23.22 -15.79
N LYS A 406 -6.77 23.21 -15.13
CA LYS A 406 -6.66 23.54 -13.69
C LYS A 406 -7.14 24.96 -13.39
N ILE A 407 -6.78 25.95 -14.21
CA ILE A 407 -7.22 27.35 -14.06
C ILE A 407 -8.74 27.44 -14.22
N THR A 408 -9.30 26.76 -15.21
CA THR A 408 -10.74 26.75 -15.49
C THR A 408 -11.53 26.09 -14.35
N LEU A 409 -11.02 24.98 -13.81
CA LEU A 409 -11.57 24.32 -12.61
C LEU A 409 -11.58 25.28 -11.42
N LYS A 410 -10.46 25.97 -11.17
CA LYS A 410 -10.34 26.94 -10.07
C LYS A 410 -11.34 28.09 -10.19
N ASN A 411 -11.56 28.60 -11.40
CA ASN A 411 -12.54 29.67 -11.65
C ASN A 411 -13.99 29.23 -11.35
N LYS A 412 -14.27 27.93 -11.40
CA LYS A 412 -15.56 27.33 -11.04
C LYS A 412 -15.63 26.82 -9.60
N GLY A 413 -14.61 27.09 -8.79
CA GLY A 413 -14.56 26.69 -7.38
C GLY A 413 -14.08 25.25 -7.14
N TYR A 414 -13.47 24.60 -8.13
CA TYR A 414 -12.92 23.26 -7.99
C TYR A 414 -11.40 23.25 -7.90
N THR A 415 -10.85 22.30 -7.15
CA THR A 415 -9.41 22.06 -7.05
C THR A 415 -9.01 20.88 -7.93
N GLY A 416 -8.09 21.14 -8.87
CA GLY A 416 -7.48 20.12 -9.74
C GLY A 416 -5.99 19.93 -9.45
N TYR A 417 -5.53 18.69 -9.53
CA TYR A 417 -4.14 18.27 -9.26
C TYR A 417 -3.50 17.66 -10.50
N ILE A 418 -2.36 18.20 -10.92
CA ILE A 418 -1.64 17.80 -12.13
C ILE A 418 -0.64 16.69 -11.79
N GLU A 419 -0.82 15.53 -12.41
CA GLU A 419 0.10 14.41 -12.37
C GLU A 419 0.77 14.21 -13.73
N PHE A 420 2.10 14.08 -13.76
CA PHE A 420 2.79 13.54 -14.93
C PHE A 420 2.56 12.02 -15.02
N SER A 421 1.97 11.52 -16.12
CA SER A 421 1.54 10.10 -16.24
C SER A 421 2.70 9.11 -16.33
N GLY A 422 3.93 9.59 -16.57
CA GLY A 422 5.14 8.79 -16.68
C GLY A 422 5.60 8.52 -18.12
N LYS A 423 4.85 8.95 -19.14
CA LYS A 423 5.25 8.75 -20.56
C LYS A 423 5.02 9.98 -21.44
N LYS A 424 3.79 10.16 -21.94
CA LYS A 424 3.45 11.10 -23.03
C LYS A 424 2.34 12.08 -22.66
N GLY A 425 1.92 12.11 -21.39
CA GLY A 425 0.75 12.85 -20.99
C GLY A 425 0.73 13.28 -19.53
N TYR A 426 -0.33 13.99 -19.18
CA TYR A 426 -0.63 14.45 -17.84
C TYR A 426 -2.06 14.05 -17.48
N HIS A 427 -2.29 13.79 -16.20
CA HIS A 427 -3.62 13.67 -15.65
C HIS A 427 -3.94 14.91 -14.84
N VAL A 428 -5.14 15.45 -14.97
CA VAL A 428 -5.69 16.42 -14.00
C VAL A 428 -6.74 15.72 -13.17
N TRP A 429 -6.43 15.48 -11.90
CA TRP A 429 -7.30 14.79 -10.94
C TRP A 429 -8.17 15.80 -10.18
N VAL A 430 -9.47 15.50 -10.07
CA VAL A 430 -10.43 16.25 -9.26
C VAL A 430 -11.13 15.26 -8.32
N PHE A 431 -11.08 15.54 -7.03
CA PHE A 431 -11.64 14.69 -5.98
C PHE A 431 -12.86 15.34 -5.34
N PHE A 432 -13.88 14.53 -5.06
CA PHE A 432 -15.13 14.99 -4.46
C PHE A 432 -15.39 14.32 -3.11
N ASP A 433 -16.10 15.02 -2.23
CA ASP A 433 -16.53 14.48 -0.93
C ASP A 433 -17.49 13.30 -1.07
N ASP A 434 -18.30 13.33 -2.13
CA ASP A 434 -19.39 12.42 -2.37
C ASP A 434 -19.26 11.72 -3.74
N PHE A 435 -20.03 10.63 -3.91
CA PHE A 435 -20.14 9.92 -5.18
C PHE A 435 -21.25 10.52 -6.05
N TYR A 436 -20.93 10.85 -7.30
CA TYR A 436 -21.86 11.42 -8.28
C TYR A 436 -22.00 10.51 -9.48
N SER A 437 -23.15 10.54 -10.15
CA SER A 437 -23.31 9.77 -11.39
C SER A 437 -22.27 10.19 -12.43
N VAL A 438 -21.72 9.21 -13.17
CA VAL A 438 -20.71 9.48 -14.21
C VAL A 438 -21.18 10.51 -15.24
N LYS A 439 -22.47 10.47 -15.60
CA LYS A 439 -23.12 11.45 -16.48
C LYS A 439 -22.97 12.90 -16.02
N ILE A 440 -23.10 13.13 -14.72
CA ILE A 440 -22.98 14.47 -14.12
C ILE A 440 -21.54 14.95 -14.19
N LEU A 441 -20.59 14.07 -13.86
CA LEU A 441 -19.15 14.39 -13.91
C LEU A 441 -18.69 14.68 -15.34
N ASN A 442 -19.18 13.92 -16.32
CA ASN A 442 -18.87 14.16 -17.73
C ASN A 442 -19.40 15.50 -18.22
N LYS A 443 -20.60 15.92 -17.80
CA LYS A 443 -21.12 17.26 -18.13
C LYS A 443 -20.24 18.38 -17.58
N LEU A 444 -19.79 18.26 -16.32
CA LEU A 444 -18.83 19.21 -15.75
C LEU A 444 -17.56 19.24 -16.60
N ALA A 445 -17.01 18.06 -16.90
CA ALA A 445 -15.77 17.94 -17.67
C ALA A 445 -15.88 18.56 -19.07
N GLU A 446 -16.97 18.30 -19.79
CA GLU A 446 -17.26 18.91 -21.08
C GLU A 446 -17.34 20.44 -20.99
N GLU A 447 -17.95 20.98 -19.93
CA GLU A 447 -18.00 22.41 -19.70
C GLU A 447 -16.61 23.02 -19.44
N ILE A 448 -15.75 22.32 -18.69
CA ILE A 448 -14.37 22.72 -18.48
C ILE A 448 -13.61 22.73 -19.81
N ILE A 449 -13.70 21.65 -20.59
CA ILE A 449 -12.95 21.48 -21.84
C ILE A 449 -13.40 22.48 -22.92
N LYS A 450 -14.68 22.87 -22.96
CA LYS A 450 -15.16 23.93 -23.88
C LYS A 450 -14.44 25.27 -23.70
N ASN A 451 -13.87 25.51 -22.52
CA ASN A 451 -13.17 26.75 -22.18
C ASN A 451 -11.63 26.61 -22.27
N VAL A 452 -11.12 25.51 -22.81
CA VAL A 452 -9.69 25.22 -22.96
C VAL A 452 -9.34 25.03 -24.44
N ASP A 453 -8.28 25.68 -24.91
CA ASP A 453 -7.80 25.54 -26.30
C ASP A 453 -7.01 24.23 -26.46
N VAL A 454 -7.70 23.14 -26.78
CA VAL A 454 -7.08 21.83 -27.01
C VAL A 454 -6.65 21.72 -28.47
N LYS A 455 -5.35 21.92 -28.73
CA LYS A 455 -4.70 21.69 -30.03
C LYS A 455 -3.72 20.52 -29.95
N ASN A 456 -3.65 19.72 -31.01
CA ASN A 456 -2.69 18.62 -31.23
C ASN A 456 -2.62 17.50 -30.17
N CYS A 457 -3.37 17.60 -29.08
CA CYS A 457 -3.44 16.61 -28.01
C CYS A 457 -4.86 16.05 -27.88
N ILE A 458 -4.97 14.89 -27.26
CA ILE A 458 -6.24 14.22 -26.97
C ILE A 458 -6.49 14.36 -25.47
N VAL A 459 -7.67 14.85 -25.07
CA VAL A 459 -8.09 14.87 -23.68
C VAL A 459 -9.23 13.88 -23.51
N GLU A 460 -8.96 12.76 -22.85
CA GLU A 460 -9.97 11.78 -22.48
C GLU A 460 -10.54 12.07 -21.09
N ILE A 461 -11.85 12.00 -20.95
CA ILE A 461 -12.52 12.18 -19.66
C ILE A 461 -12.76 10.81 -19.04
N LYS A 462 -12.36 10.63 -17.78
CA LYS A 462 -12.58 9.41 -17.01
C LYS A 462 -13.26 9.74 -15.67
N PRO A 463 -14.27 8.95 -15.24
CA PRO A 463 -14.85 7.79 -15.92
C PRO A 463 -15.76 8.15 -17.10
N ARG A 464 -15.86 7.28 -18.12
CA ARG A 464 -16.78 7.39 -19.26
C ARG A 464 -18.15 6.80 -18.94
N GLU A 465 -19.21 7.40 -19.48
CA GLU A 465 -20.60 6.93 -19.30
C GLU A 465 -20.86 5.62 -20.07
N THR A 466 -20.28 5.47 -21.26
CA THR A 466 -20.40 4.26 -22.09
C THR A 466 -19.02 3.66 -22.30
N VAL A 467 -18.93 2.35 -22.12
CA VAL A 467 -17.68 1.59 -22.12
C VAL A 467 -17.87 0.36 -22.99
N LEU A 468 -17.00 0.14 -23.98
CA LEU A 468 -17.06 -1.04 -24.87
C LEU A 468 -16.23 -2.20 -24.31
N VAL A 469 -15.13 -1.87 -23.64
CA VAL A 469 -14.21 -2.83 -23.03
C VAL A 469 -14.10 -2.53 -21.54
N GLU A 470 -14.12 -3.57 -20.70
CA GLU A 470 -14.14 -3.41 -19.24
C GLU A 470 -13.01 -2.50 -18.72
N THR A 471 -11.85 -2.46 -19.39
CA THR A 471 -10.66 -1.71 -18.96
C THR A 471 -10.58 -0.25 -19.43
N GLU A 472 -11.51 0.26 -20.23
CA GLU A 472 -11.40 1.65 -20.77
C GLU A 472 -11.47 2.73 -19.68
N ASN A 473 -12.21 2.47 -18.60
CA ASN A 473 -12.26 3.35 -17.43
C ASN A 473 -11.18 3.04 -16.39
N CYS A 474 -10.32 2.04 -16.64
CA CYS A 474 -9.20 1.78 -15.76
C CYS A 474 -8.15 2.86 -15.91
N ILE A 475 -7.70 3.40 -14.77
CA ILE A 475 -6.57 4.31 -14.70
C ILE A 475 -5.54 3.78 -13.72
N LYS A 476 -4.26 3.89 -14.08
CA LYS A 476 -3.16 3.55 -13.21
C LYS A 476 -3.20 4.46 -11.98
N LEU A 477 -3.05 3.88 -10.79
CA LEU A 477 -2.88 4.68 -9.58
C LEU A 477 -1.67 5.62 -9.71
N PRO A 478 -1.78 6.83 -9.13
CA PRO A 478 -0.70 7.81 -9.23
C PRO A 478 0.47 7.43 -8.32
N LEU A 479 1.59 8.14 -8.49
CA LEU A 479 2.85 7.92 -7.77
C LEU A 479 3.52 6.55 -8.02
N GLY A 480 2.93 5.65 -8.82
CA GLY A 480 3.53 4.37 -9.22
C GLY A 480 4.46 4.44 -10.44
N ILE A 481 4.87 3.27 -10.94
CA ILE A 481 5.72 3.13 -12.13
C ILE A 481 4.88 2.95 -13.40
N HIS A 482 5.22 3.66 -14.47
CA HIS A 482 4.57 3.49 -15.76
C HIS A 482 4.97 2.16 -16.42
N PRO A 483 4.02 1.35 -16.95
CA PRO A 483 4.27 0.02 -17.52
C PRO A 483 5.39 -0.06 -18.55
N ILE A 484 5.39 0.87 -19.51
CA ILE A 484 6.33 0.89 -20.65
C ILE A 484 7.63 1.62 -20.32
N THR A 485 7.57 2.91 -19.95
CA THR A 485 8.77 3.74 -19.76
C THR A 485 9.52 3.45 -18.46
N LYS A 486 8.89 2.75 -17.52
CA LYS A 486 9.37 2.53 -16.15
C LYS A 486 9.70 3.82 -15.39
N LYS A 487 9.24 4.97 -15.88
CA LYS A 487 9.32 6.25 -15.16
C LYS A 487 8.25 6.27 -14.08
N ARG A 488 8.55 6.93 -12.96
CA ARG A 488 7.60 7.17 -11.88
C ARG A 488 6.66 8.30 -12.29
N SER A 489 5.36 8.11 -12.10
CA SER A 489 4.40 9.19 -12.22
C SER A 489 4.45 10.06 -10.96
N THR A 490 4.25 11.36 -11.09
CA THR A 490 4.45 12.32 -9.99
C THR A 490 3.45 13.46 -10.08
N PHE A 491 2.86 13.84 -8.95
CA PHE A 491 2.15 15.10 -8.86
C PHE A 491 3.14 16.27 -8.95
N LEU A 492 2.74 17.33 -9.63
CA LEU A 492 3.57 18.53 -9.84
C LEU A 492 3.19 19.68 -8.90
N ASP A 493 2.02 19.58 -8.30
CA ASP A 493 1.35 20.63 -7.53
C ASP A 493 0.80 20.10 -6.20
N LEU A 494 1.30 18.94 -5.76
CA LEU A 494 0.93 18.27 -4.53
C LEU A 494 2.17 17.60 -3.94
N ASP A 495 2.62 18.11 -2.79
CA ASP A 495 3.79 17.58 -2.08
C ASP A 495 3.43 16.32 -1.27
N ASP A 496 2.26 16.32 -0.62
CA ASP A 496 1.70 15.16 0.10
C ASP A 496 0.28 14.85 -0.38
N ILE A 497 0.00 13.58 -0.69
CA ILE A 497 -1.33 13.11 -1.07
C ILE A 497 -2.38 13.37 0.03
N SER A 498 -1.96 13.49 1.29
CA SER A 498 -2.88 13.80 2.39
C SER A 498 -3.46 15.20 2.30
N ASP A 499 -2.85 16.09 1.52
CA ASP A 499 -3.28 17.48 1.34
C ASP A 499 -4.31 17.63 0.22
N VAL A 500 -4.80 16.50 -0.33
CA VAL A 500 -5.91 16.50 -1.27
C VAL A 500 -7.15 17.09 -0.61
N VAL A 501 -7.57 18.22 -1.16
CA VAL A 501 -8.83 18.89 -0.85
C VAL A 501 -9.92 18.20 -1.67
N LYS A 502 -10.91 17.67 -0.97
CA LYS A 502 -12.12 17.15 -1.59
C LYS A 502 -13.10 18.29 -1.79
N ASN A 503 -13.65 18.35 -3.00
CA ASN A 503 -14.58 19.40 -3.38
C ASN A 503 -16.01 18.95 -3.06
N THR A 504 -16.78 19.81 -2.39
CA THR A 504 -18.20 19.57 -2.19
C THR A 504 -18.96 19.96 -3.46
N PHE A 505 -19.55 18.97 -4.13
CA PHE A 505 -20.25 19.19 -5.40
C PHE A 505 -21.76 19.29 -5.15
N ILE A 506 -22.26 20.51 -5.15
CA ILE A 506 -23.70 20.82 -5.11
C ILE A 506 -24.08 21.18 -6.53
N LEU A 507 -24.73 20.25 -7.24
CA LEU A 507 -25.47 20.65 -8.44
C LEU A 507 -26.57 21.61 -8.00
N GLU A 508 -26.62 22.79 -8.61
CA GLU A 508 -27.77 23.68 -8.55
C GLU A 508 -29.01 22.97 -9.10
N ILE A 509 -29.75 22.30 -8.21
CA ILE A 509 -31.16 22.45 -7.84
C ILE A 509 -32.25 22.51 -8.94
N GLU A 510 -31.95 22.54 -10.25
CA GLU A 510 -33.01 22.77 -11.25
C GLU A 510 -33.96 21.57 -11.45
N LYS A 511 -33.49 20.32 -11.35
CA LYS A 511 -34.36 19.12 -11.52
C LYS A 511 -35.04 18.63 -10.24
N SER A 512 -34.59 19.07 -9.08
CA SER A 512 -35.09 18.61 -7.78
C SER A 512 -36.43 19.21 -7.38
N SER A 513 -36.73 20.43 -7.82
CA SER A 513 -37.96 21.15 -7.46
C SER A 513 -39.19 20.51 -8.12
N GLU A 514 -39.05 20.08 -9.38
CA GLU A 514 -40.11 19.43 -10.15
C GLU A 514 -40.49 18.06 -9.54
N TRP A 515 -39.50 17.26 -9.12
CA TRP A 515 -39.78 15.97 -8.47
C TRP A 515 -40.52 16.12 -7.14
N ILE A 516 -40.13 17.11 -6.32
CA ILE A 516 -40.80 17.39 -5.04
C ILE A 516 -42.23 17.90 -5.28
N GLU A 517 -42.48 18.74 -6.27
CA GLU A 517 -43.86 19.18 -6.57
C GLU A 517 -44.73 18.02 -7.09
N ASN A 518 -44.18 17.09 -7.86
CA ASN A 518 -44.93 15.95 -8.41
C ASN A 518 -45.48 14.96 -7.35
N ILE A 519 -44.94 14.95 -6.14
CA ILE A 519 -45.44 14.07 -5.07
C ILE A 519 -46.55 14.72 -4.23
N LYS A 520 -46.80 16.02 -4.39
CA LYS A 520 -47.72 16.80 -3.55
C LYS A 520 -49.14 16.26 -3.53
N GLU A 521 -49.69 15.89 -4.70
CA GLU A 521 -51.06 15.38 -4.79
C GLU A 521 -51.18 13.94 -4.28
N LYS A 522 -50.20 13.10 -4.57
CA LYS A 522 -50.25 11.66 -4.27
C LYS A 522 -49.87 11.34 -2.81
N TYR A 523 -48.90 12.08 -2.27
CA TYR A 523 -48.32 11.90 -0.94
C TYR A 523 -48.24 13.26 -0.19
N PRO A 524 -49.39 13.86 0.16
CA PRO A 524 -49.44 15.22 0.70
C PRO A 524 -48.69 15.39 2.04
N GLU A 525 -48.78 14.40 2.92
CA GLU A 525 -48.08 14.44 4.22
C GLU A 525 -46.57 14.31 4.07
N ALA A 526 -46.12 13.44 3.15
CA ALA A 526 -44.71 13.34 2.80
C ALA A 526 -44.19 14.65 2.22
N TYR A 527 -44.93 15.27 1.30
CA TYR A 527 -44.57 16.57 0.72
C TYR A 527 -44.39 17.67 1.77
N LYS A 528 -45.31 17.78 2.75
CA LYS A 528 -45.21 18.79 3.83
C LYS A 528 -43.93 18.62 4.64
N VAL A 529 -43.58 17.39 5.02
CA VAL A 529 -42.33 17.10 5.75
C VAL A 529 -41.10 17.49 4.94
N ILE A 530 -41.08 17.14 3.64
CA ILE A 530 -39.95 17.41 2.75
C ILE A 530 -39.79 18.90 2.49
N LYS A 531 -40.90 19.63 2.35
CA LYS A 531 -40.89 21.07 2.09
C LYS A 531 -40.40 21.86 3.30
N ASN A 532 -40.77 21.45 4.50
CA ASN A 532 -40.56 22.22 5.72
C ASN A 532 -39.37 21.74 6.57
N CYS A 533 -38.75 20.60 6.24
CA CYS A 533 -37.54 20.11 6.90
C CYS A 533 -36.37 20.01 5.91
N GLU A 534 -35.48 21.01 5.94
CA GLU A 534 -34.32 21.09 5.04
C GLU A 534 -33.39 19.88 5.15
N VAL A 535 -33.26 19.28 6.35
CA VAL A 535 -32.46 18.06 6.56
C VAL A 535 -33.06 16.87 5.78
N ILE A 536 -34.37 16.63 5.90
CA ILE A 536 -35.04 15.54 5.17
C ILE A 536 -35.02 15.81 3.67
N LYS A 537 -35.23 17.05 3.26
CA LYS A 537 -35.13 17.48 1.86
C LYS A 537 -33.76 17.14 1.28
N ARG A 538 -32.68 17.50 1.98
CA ARG A 538 -31.30 17.18 1.55
C ARG A 538 -31.06 15.68 1.44
N ILE A 539 -31.48 14.90 2.44
CA ILE A 539 -31.35 13.43 2.40
C ILE A 539 -32.04 12.87 1.14
N ILE A 540 -33.26 13.32 0.86
CA ILE A 540 -34.03 12.85 -0.29
C ILE A 540 -33.37 13.22 -1.61
N LEU A 541 -32.98 14.48 -1.75
CA LEU A 541 -32.35 14.99 -2.98
C LEU A 541 -30.99 14.35 -3.22
N LEU A 542 -30.18 14.17 -2.17
CA LEU A 542 -28.91 13.46 -2.26
C LEU A 542 -29.13 11.99 -2.61
N GLY A 543 -30.15 11.33 -2.05
CA GLY A 543 -30.48 9.97 -2.44
C GLY A 543 -30.87 9.84 -3.91
N LEU A 544 -31.66 10.77 -4.46
CA LEU A 544 -32.00 10.81 -5.89
C LEU A 544 -30.76 11.06 -6.76
N ASN A 545 -29.91 12.00 -6.36
CA ASN A 545 -28.68 12.35 -7.09
C ASN A 545 -27.66 11.20 -7.08
N LYS A 546 -27.48 10.55 -5.92
CA LYS A 546 -26.57 9.40 -5.72
C LYS A 546 -27.17 8.07 -6.19
N ARG A 547 -28.46 8.07 -6.57
CA ARG A 547 -29.30 6.87 -6.77
C ARG A 547 -29.14 5.82 -5.66
N SER A 548 -28.83 6.26 -4.44
CA SER A 548 -28.58 5.37 -3.30
C SER A 548 -28.64 6.13 -1.98
N LEU A 549 -29.04 5.44 -0.91
CA LEU A 549 -29.01 5.99 0.45
C LEU A 549 -27.95 5.28 1.30
N SER A 550 -27.31 6.05 2.20
CA SER A 550 -26.53 5.48 3.30
C SER A 550 -27.44 4.72 4.28
N HIS A 551 -26.83 3.92 5.16
CA HIS A 551 -27.59 3.19 6.17
C HIS A 551 -28.40 4.13 7.08
N PHE A 552 -27.76 5.18 7.60
CA PHE A 552 -28.41 6.11 8.52
C PHE A 552 -29.46 6.97 7.81
N ASP A 553 -29.19 7.47 6.59
CA ASP A 553 -30.18 8.21 5.79
C ASP A 553 -31.43 7.36 5.54
N ARG A 554 -31.23 6.09 5.19
CA ARG A 554 -32.32 5.13 5.00
C ARG A 554 -33.14 4.92 6.28
N LEU A 555 -32.48 4.73 7.42
CA LEU A 555 -33.19 4.58 8.70
C LEU A 555 -33.96 5.85 9.08
N ILE A 556 -33.38 7.03 8.84
CA ILE A 556 -34.05 8.32 9.09
C ILE A 556 -35.33 8.42 8.28
N LEU A 557 -35.30 8.09 6.98
CA LEU A 557 -36.51 8.12 6.15
C LEU A 557 -37.52 7.05 6.59
N LEU A 558 -37.10 5.79 6.72
CA LEU A 558 -38.00 4.68 7.08
C LEU A 558 -38.68 4.91 8.43
N TYR A 559 -37.92 5.25 9.46
CA TYR A 559 -38.42 5.36 10.84
C TYR A 559 -39.05 6.72 11.14
N ASN A 560 -39.23 7.58 10.14
CA ASN A 560 -40.08 8.75 10.25
C ASN A 560 -41.33 8.59 9.38
N PHE A 561 -41.16 8.29 8.09
CA PHE A 561 -42.28 8.24 7.16
C PHE A 561 -43.23 7.06 7.39
N VAL A 562 -42.84 6.01 8.13
CA VAL A 562 -43.79 4.95 8.53
C VAL A 562 -44.97 5.48 9.38
N PHE A 563 -44.79 6.63 10.03
CA PHE A 563 -45.78 7.22 10.95
C PHE A 563 -46.72 8.25 10.31
N ILE A 564 -46.61 8.48 9.00
CA ILE A 564 -47.46 9.46 8.29
C ILE A 564 -48.38 8.75 7.30
N ASP A 565 -49.50 9.40 6.97
CA ASP A 565 -50.45 8.86 6.00
C ASP A 565 -49.78 8.60 4.63
N LYS A 566 -50.09 7.44 4.04
CA LYS A 566 -49.45 6.89 2.82
C LYS A 566 -47.92 6.85 2.86
N GLY A 567 -47.30 6.94 4.03
CA GLY A 567 -45.86 7.07 4.15
C GLY A 567 -45.08 5.82 3.73
N ILE A 568 -45.63 4.62 3.94
CA ILE A 568 -45.03 3.37 3.43
C ILE A 568 -45.06 3.33 1.89
N GLU A 569 -46.19 3.70 1.28
CA GLU A 569 -46.30 3.77 -0.18
C GLU A 569 -45.34 4.82 -0.76
N PHE A 570 -45.22 5.97 -0.10
CA PHE A 570 -44.24 7.00 -0.44
C PHE A 570 -42.81 6.46 -0.34
N LEU A 571 -42.46 5.73 0.72
CA LEU A 571 -41.13 5.15 0.90
C LEU A 571 -40.79 4.19 -0.23
N HIS A 572 -41.71 3.31 -0.63
CA HIS A 572 -41.49 2.42 -1.77
C HIS A 572 -41.41 3.16 -3.10
N PHE A 573 -42.24 4.17 -3.32
CA PHE A 573 -42.19 5.03 -4.51
C PHE A 573 -40.87 5.80 -4.60
N TYR A 574 -40.42 6.39 -3.49
CA TYR A 574 -39.14 7.10 -3.44
C TYR A 574 -37.99 6.13 -3.68
N MET A 575 -37.96 5.02 -2.92
CA MET A 575 -36.87 4.06 -3.00
C MET A 575 -36.81 3.33 -4.34
N SER A 576 -37.91 3.17 -5.08
CA SER A 576 -37.85 2.58 -6.43
C SER A 576 -37.00 3.38 -7.42
N ASN A 577 -36.67 4.64 -7.11
CA ASN A 577 -35.73 5.45 -7.88
C ASN A 577 -34.26 5.22 -7.51
N LEU A 578 -33.97 4.33 -6.55
CA LEU A 578 -32.64 4.06 -6.01
C LEU A 578 -32.13 2.68 -6.44
N ASP A 579 -30.85 2.59 -6.75
CA ASP A 579 -30.20 1.36 -7.21
C ASP A 579 -30.04 0.34 -6.08
N ASN A 580 -29.95 0.80 -4.82
CA ASN A 580 -29.85 -0.07 -3.65
C ASN A 580 -31.20 -0.43 -3.01
N TYR A 581 -32.30 -0.28 -3.76
CA TYR A 581 -33.63 -0.67 -3.31
C TYR A 581 -33.88 -2.17 -3.43
N SER A 582 -34.48 -2.71 -2.38
CA SER A 582 -35.06 -4.05 -2.39
C SER A 582 -36.35 -3.99 -1.61
N TYR A 583 -37.45 -4.38 -2.24
CA TYR A 583 -38.77 -4.40 -1.62
C TYR A 583 -38.75 -5.18 -0.30
N ASN A 584 -38.24 -6.42 -0.32
CA ASN A 584 -38.20 -7.31 0.84
C ASN A 584 -37.34 -6.76 1.99
N ILE A 585 -36.19 -6.16 1.66
CA ILE A 585 -35.32 -5.56 2.69
C ILE A 585 -36.00 -4.34 3.30
N THR A 586 -36.63 -3.51 2.47
CA THR A 586 -37.35 -2.31 2.91
C THR A 586 -38.50 -2.68 3.84
N GLU A 587 -39.32 -3.67 3.47
CA GLU A 587 -40.39 -4.23 4.30
C GLU A 587 -39.87 -4.76 5.64
N LYS A 588 -38.72 -5.45 5.64
CA LYS A 588 -38.08 -5.93 6.88
C LYS A 588 -37.67 -4.80 7.82
N TYR A 589 -37.22 -3.67 7.30
CA TYR A 589 -36.92 -2.51 8.13
C TYR A 589 -38.19 -1.83 8.62
N ILE A 590 -39.21 -1.67 7.77
CA ILE A 590 -40.52 -1.14 8.14
C ILE A 590 -41.14 -1.96 9.26
N SER A 591 -41.11 -3.30 9.17
CA SER A 591 -41.66 -4.20 10.18
C SER A 591 -40.94 -4.09 11.54
N ARG A 592 -39.70 -3.62 11.53
CA ARG A 592 -38.84 -3.38 12.70
C ARG A 592 -38.81 -1.92 13.14
N ALA A 593 -39.67 -1.06 12.57
CA ALA A 593 -39.71 0.34 12.95
C ALA A 593 -39.95 0.50 14.47
N PRO A 594 -39.32 1.49 15.11
CA PRO A 594 -39.52 1.78 16.53
C PRO A 594 -40.98 2.18 16.82
N GLU A 595 -41.35 2.23 18.10
CA GLU A 595 -42.71 2.64 18.52
C GLU A 595 -42.96 4.14 18.37
N ARG A 596 -41.90 4.92 18.19
CA ARG A 596 -41.95 6.38 18.03
C ARG A 596 -40.95 6.81 16.96
N PRO A 597 -41.21 7.91 16.24
CA PRO A 597 -40.35 8.40 15.17
C PRO A 597 -38.97 8.83 15.67
N ILE A 598 -37.97 8.90 14.78
CA ILE A 598 -36.64 9.39 15.18
C ILE A 598 -36.71 10.88 15.55
N SER A 599 -36.17 11.24 16.71
CA SER A 599 -36.10 12.63 17.15
C SER A 599 -35.09 13.44 16.35
N CYS A 600 -35.30 14.75 16.21
CA CYS A 600 -34.33 15.65 15.58
C CYS A 600 -32.96 15.55 16.25
N LYS A 601 -32.89 15.42 17.59
CA LYS A 601 -31.62 15.22 18.32
C LYS A 601 -30.88 13.97 17.82
N LYS A 602 -31.57 12.84 17.68
CA LYS A 602 -30.96 11.58 17.23
C LYS A 602 -30.59 11.62 15.75
N ILE A 603 -31.36 12.34 14.93
CA ILE A 603 -30.98 12.63 13.54
C ILE A 603 -29.66 13.42 13.49
N LYS A 604 -29.50 14.44 14.34
CA LYS A 604 -28.23 15.20 14.43
C LYS A 604 -27.06 14.31 14.84
N GLU A 605 -27.25 13.39 15.79
CA GLU A 605 -26.22 12.44 16.20
C GLU A 605 -25.81 11.47 15.07
N TYR A 606 -26.78 10.97 14.29
CA TYR A 606 -26.52 10.11 13.14
C TYR A 606 -25.81 10.82 11.99
N LEU A 607 -25.97 12.14 11.90
CA LEU A 607 -25.43 12.99 10.84
C LEU A 607 -24.31 13.90 11.33
N LYS A 608 -23.72 13.63 12.49
CA LYS A 608 -22.70 14.49 13.11
C LYS A 608 -21.44 14.70 12.25
N ASP A 609 -21.14 13.73 11.38
CA ASP A 609 -19.99 13.74 10.47
C ASP A 609 -20.38 14.24 9.06
N THR A 610 -21.56 14.85 8.88
CA THR A 610 -22.04 15.41 7.61
C THR A 610 -22.43 16.88 7.75
N ASN A 611 -22.33 17.65 6.66
CA ASN A 611 -22.73 19.07 6.61
C ASN A 611 -24.28 19.26 6.55
N TYR A 612 -25.07 18.22 6.85
CA TYR A 612 -26.53 18.29 6.73
C TYR A 612 -27.17 19.03 7.90
N VAL A 613 -26.56 18.97 9.08
CA VAL A 613 -27.14 19.45 10.34
C VAL A 613 -27.02 20.96 10.50
N ASP A 614 -26.00 21.57 9.91
CA ASP A 614 -25.67 23.00 10.04
C ASP A 614 -26.69 23.94 9.40
N VAL A 615 -27.62 23.39 8.61
CA VAL A 615 -28.66 24.15 7.88
C VAL A 615 -30.07 23.95 8.42
N CYS A 616 -30.21 23.24 9.55
CA CYS A 616 -31.50 22.94 10.16
C CYS A 616 -32.06 24.18 10.89
N ASP A 617 -33.24 24.66 10.47
CA ASP A 617 -33.93 25.83 11.03
C ASP A 617 -35.33 25.52 11.62
N CYS A 618 -35.71 24.24 11.70
CA CYS A 618 -37.01 23.80 12.18
C CYS A 618 -37.29 24.30 13.61
N LYS A 619 -38.48 24.89 13.81
CA LYS A 619 -39.04 25.27 15.12
C LYS A 619 -40.38 24.57 15.30
N PHE A 620 -40.58 23.96 16.46
CA PHE A 620 -41.81 23.25 16.80
C PHE A 620 -42.38 23.82 18.09
N ASP A 621 -43.69 24.05 18.12
CA ASP A 621 -44.42 24.34 19.34
C ASP A 621 -44.81 23.00 19.98
N ILE A 622 -44.07 22.61 21.03
CA ILE A 622 -44.16 21.29 21.63
C ILE A 622 -45.09 21.34 22.83
N THR A 623 -46.17 20.55 22.80
CA THR A 623 -47.03 20.29 23.95
C THR A 623 -46.54 19.07 24.74
N ASP A 624 -46.95 18.95 26.00
CA ASP A 624 -46.49 17.89 26.91
C ASP A 624 -46.67 16.48 26.32
N GLY A 625 -45.56 15.74 26.24
CA GLY A 625 -45.50 14.36 25.73
C GLY A 625 -44.93 14.20 24.32
N PHE A 626 -44.68 15.30 23.59
CA PHE A 626 -44.04 15.29 22.27
C PHE A 626 -42.57 15.72 22.32
N TYR A 627 -41.81 15.40 21.28
CA TYR A 627 -40.43 15.83 21.09
C TYR A 627 -40.20 16.26 19.63
N PRO A 628 -39.18 17.10 19.35
CA PRO A 628 -38.89 17.53 17.99
C PRO A 628 -38.62 16.34 17.08
N THR A 629 -39.38 16.22 15.99
CA THR A 629 -39.17 15.22 14.94
C THR A 629 -39.69 15.78 13.60
N PRO A 630 -39.07 15.44 12.45
CA PRO A 630 -39.48 16.00 11.17
C PRO A 630 -40.94 15.77 10.81
N ILE A 631 -41.55 14.70 11.32
CA ILE A 631 -42.95 14.38 11.01
C ILE A 631 -43.96 15.33 11.67
N LEU A 632 -43.55 16.17 12.61
CA LEU A 632 -44.41 17.24 13.15
C LEU A 632 -44.76 18.30 12.10
N HIS A 633 -44.11 18.29 10.93
CA HIS A 633 -44.54 19.09 9.77
C HIS A 633 -45.70 18.45 8.99
N SER A 634 -46.12 17.22 9.32
CA SER A 634 -47.33 16.57 8.79
C SER A 634 -48.52 16.76 9.74
N ASP A 635 -49.74 16.63 9.23
CA ASP A 635 -51.00 16.82 9.97
C ASP A 635 -51.43 15.56 10.76
N ALA A 636 -50.50 14.63 11.01
CA ALA A 636 -50.80 13.30 11.54
C ALA A 636 -51.36 13.35 12.98
N SER A 637 -52.66 13.09 13.10
CA SER A 637 -53.35 12.84 14.36
C SER A 637 -53.15 11.38 14.80
N SER A 638 -52.41 11.17 15.89
CA SER A 638 -52.14 9.89 16.59
C SER A 638 -51.02 8.98 16.03
N PHE A 639 -49.78 9.34 16.34
CA PHE A 639 -48.57 8.54 16.07
C PHE A 639 -48.55 7.14 16.71
N SER A 640 -49.37 6.86 17.72
CA SER A 640 -49.28 5.64 18.55
C SER A 640 -49.89 4.39 17.90
N ASN A 641 -50.96 4.52 17.11
CA ASN A 641 -51.71 3.37 16.62
C ASN A 641 -51.06 2.66 15.42
N GLN A 642 -50.35 3.39 14.56
CA GLN A 642 -49.83 2.85 13.29
C GLN A 642 -48.60 1.95 13.47
N ALA A 643 -47.70 2.29 14.40
CA ALA A 643 -46.52 1.48 14.70
C ALA A 643 -46.87 0.14 15.39
N LEU A 644 -47.89 0.14 16.25
CA LEU A 644 -48.38 -1.08 16.92
C LEU A 644 -48.96 -2.09 15.91
N ILE A 645 -49.70 -1.62 14.92
CA ILE A 645 -50.27 -2.46 13.85
C ILE A 645 -49.14 -3.11 13.02
N ILE A 646 -48.07 -2.38 12.74
CA ILE A 646 -46.92 -2.88 11.97
C ILE A 646 -46.14 -3.93 12.75
N LYS A 647 -45.88 -3.70 14.04
CA LYS A 647 -45.24 -4.68 14.94
C LYS A 647 -46.06 -5.97 15.05
N ALA A 648 -47.38 -5.87 15.21
CA ALA A 648 -48.26 -7.04 15.29
C ALA A 648 -48.19 -7.91 14.02
N LYS A 649 -48.15 -7.28 12.83
CA LYS A 649 -47.95 -7.99 11.55
C LYS A 649 -46.57 -8.65 11.46
N SER A 650 -45.52 -8.00 11.97
CA SER A 650 -44.16 -8.56 12.01
C SER A 650 -44.09 -9.81 12.90
N PHE A 651 -44.64 -9.76 14.11
CA PHE A 651 -44.64 -10.90 15.03
C PHE A 651 -45.43 -12.09 14.47
N PHE A 652 -46.55 -11.83 13.79
CA PHE A 652 -47.33 -12.89 13.16
C PHE A 652 -46.55 -13.60 12.05
N LYS A 653 -45.73 -12.87 11.29
CA LYS A 653 -44.87 -13.45 10.24
C LYS A 653 -43.77 -14.32 10.82
N GLU A 654 -43.06 -13.81 11.82
CA GLU A 654 -41.99 -14.54 12.52
C GLU A 654 -42.51 -15.84 13.17
N LEU A 655 -43.71 -15.79 13.77
CA LEU A 655 -44.38 -16.97 14.33
C LEU A 655 -44.63 -18.06 13.27
N ASN A 656 -45.00 -17.69 12.04
CA ASN A 656 -45.26 -18.64 10.97
C ASN A 656 -43.97 -19.24 10.38
N GLU A 657 -42.90 -18.45 10.28
CA GLU A 657 -41.58 -18.92 9.85
C GLU A 657 -41.04 -19.99 10.83
N LEU A 658 -41.10 -19.71 12.14
CA LEU A 658 -40.69 -20.66 13.18
C LEU A 658 -41.54 -21.95 13.18
N LYS A 659 -42.84 -21.85 12.88
CA LYS A 659 -43.71 -23.03 12.74
C LYS A 659 -43.29 -23.91 11.55
N ALA A 660 -42.90 -23.31 10.42
CA ALA A 660 -42.44 -24.04 9.24
C ALA A 660 -41.09 -24.73 9.49
N GLU A 661 -40.14 -24.04 10.15
CA GLU A 661 -38.86 -24.63 10.55
C GLU A 661 -39.04 -25.85 11.48
N ARG A 662 -39.96 -25.75 12.44
CA ARG A 662 -40.30 -26.87 13.33
C ARG A 662 -40.78 -28.09 12.54
N GLU A 663 -41.67 -27.91 11.56
CA GLU A 663 -42.14 -29.03 10.73
C GLU A 663 -41.03 -29.68 9.90
N GLU A 664 -40.05 -28.90 9.42
CA GLU A 664 -38.91 -29.44 8.68
C GLU A 664 -37.95 -30.22 9.59
N LEU A 665 -37.69 -29.70 10.79
CA LEU A 665 -36.91 -30.39 11.83
C LEU A 665 -37.57 -31.71 12.25
N ASP A 666 -38.89 -31.72 12.45
CA ASP A 666 -39.65 -32.93 12.78
C ASP A 666 -39.53 -34.01 11.68
N LYS A 667 -39.54 -33.61 10.39
CA LYS A 667 -39.30 -34.53 9.27
C LYS A 667 -37.88 -35.11 9.28
N LYS A 668 -36.87 -34.30 9.60
CA LYS A 668 -35.47 -34.74 9.70
C LYS A 668 -35.26 -35.70 10.87
N ILE A 669 -35.84 -35.41 12.04
CA ILE A 669 -35.82 -36.29 13.21
C ILE A 669 -36.39 -37.66 12.84
N LYS A 670 -37.60 -37.72 12.26
CA LYS A 670 -38.21 -38.99 11.81
C LYS A 670 -37.35 -39.76 10.80
N SER A 671 -36.64 -39.06 9.92
CA SER A 671 -35.71 -39.69 8.97
C SER A 671 -34.52 -40.34 9.67
N ILE A 672 -33.93 -39.66 10.67
CA ILE A 672 -32.80 -40.18 11.45
C ILE A 672 -33.26 -41.34 12.35
N GLU A 673 -34.41 -41.24 13.00
CA GLU A 673 -34.98 -42.32 13.81
C GLU A 673 -35.22 -43.58 12.97
N LYS A 674 -35.67 -43.44 11.72
CA LYS A 674 -35.81 -44.57 10.79
C LYS A 674 -34.47 -45.22 10.45
N LYS A 675 -33.41 -44.43 10.27
CA LYS A 675 -32.05 -44.94 10.02
C LYS A 675 -31.48 -45.66 11.24
N LEU A 676 -31.62 -45.08 12.43
CA LEU A 676 -31.24 -45.72 13.68
C LEU A 676 -31.98 -47.04 13.88
N ASN A 677 -33.29 -47.06 13.57
CA ASN A 677 -34.10 -48.28 13.68
C ASN A 677 -33.59 -49.39 12.75
N ASN A 678 -33.18 -49.04 11.52
CA ASN A 678 -32.57 -49.99 10.60
C ASN A 678 -31.23 -50.53 11.12
N VAL A 679 -30.39 -49.69 11.72
CA VAL A 679 -29.10 -50.14 12.30
C VAL A 679 -29.33 -51.16 13.41
N PHE A 680 -30.24 -50.87 14.34
CA PHE A 680 -30.60 -51.79 15.44
C PHE A 680 -31.21 -53.10 14.91
N ASN A 681 -32.04 -53.04 13.86
CA ASN A 681 -32.56 -54.23 13.19
C ASN A 681 -31.45 -55.09 12.55
N ILE A 682 -30.48 -54.47 11.86
CA ILE A 682 -29.36 -55.20 11.23
C ILE A 682 -28.48 -55.87 12.29
N MET A 683 -28.22 -55.19 13.40
CA MET A 683 -27.40 -55.71 14.50
C MET A 683 -28.16 -56.69 15.40
N ASN A 684 -29.47 -56.86 15.17
CA ASN A 684 -30.36 -57.71 15.96
C ASN A 684 -30.23 -57.46 17.47
N THR A 685 -30.21 -56.19 17.86
CA THR A 685 -30.08 -55.74 19.26
C THR A 685 -31.00 -54.55 19.53
N ASP A 686 -31.38 -54.37 20.81
CA ASP A 686 -32.09 -53.19 21.31
C ASP A 686 -31.19 -52.25 22.15
N GLU A 687 -29.89 -52.57 22.24
CA GLU A 687 -28.89 -51.80 22.98
C GLU A 687 -27.55 -51.77 22.22
N ILE A 688 -26.94 -50.59 22.14
CA ILE A 688 -25.57 -50.37 21.59
C ILE A 688 -24.79 -49.44 22.53
N SER A 689 -23.56 -49.83 22.89
CA SER A 689 -22.63 -48.95 23.61
C SER A 689 -22.09 -47.85 22.69
N ILE A 690 -22.17 -46.61 23.16
CA ILE A 690 -21.64 -45.39 22.53
C ILE A 690 -20.73 -44.66 23.52
N GLU A 691 -19.96 -43.67 23.06
CA GLU A 691 -18.95 -42.96 23.89
C GLU A 691 -19.51 -42.39 25.20
N ILE A 692 -20.79 -42.06 25.24
CA ILE A 692 -21.46 -41.40 26.37
C ILE A 692 -22.35 -42.36 27.20
N GLY A 693 -22.29 -43.67 26.95
CA GLY A 693 -23.09 -44.68 27.66
C GLY A 693 -23.76 -45.70 26.72
N LYS A 694 -24.97 -46.12 27.03
CA LYS A 694 -25.73 -47.13 26.27
C LYS A 694 -26.93 -46.51 25.57
N LEU A 695 -26.92 -46.52 24.24
CA LEU A 695 -28.08 -46.14 23.44
C LEU A 695 -29.06 -47.31 23.37
N LYS A 696 -30.28 -47.09 23.86
CA LYS A 696 -31.37 -48.07 23.91
C LYS A 696 -32.51 -47.67 23.01
N ARG A 697 -33.02 -48.66 22.27
CA ARG A 697 -34.28 -48.57 21.54
C ARG A 697 -35.41 -49.04 22.43
N VAL A 698 -36.35 -48.15 22.77
CA VAL A 698 -37.48 -48.44 23.64
C VAL A 698 -38.77 -48.37 22.85
N ASN A 699 -39.45 -49.51 22.72
CA ASN A 699 -40.75 -49.60 22.07
C ASN A 699 -41.86 -49.58 23.15
N LYS A 700 -42.65 -48.52 23.18
CA LYS A 700 -43.86 -48.43 24.02
C LYS A 700 -45.06 -48.26 23.10
N ASP A 701 -46.01 -49.18 23.18
CA ASP A 701 -47.29 -49.14 22.45
C ASP A 701 -47.15 -48.89 20.93
N GLY A 702 -46.12 -49.46 20.31
CA GLY A 702 -45.86 -49.32 18.87
C GLY A 702 -45.11 -48.05 18.46
N ASN A 703 -44.81 -47.16 19.40
CA ASN A 703 -43.94 -46.01 19.19
C ASN A 703 -42.52 -46.29 19.67
N ILE A 704 -41.57 -46.18 18.75
CA ILE A 704 -40.15 -46.35 19.01
C ILE A 704 -39.60 -45.02 19.52
N SER A 705 -38.95 -45.06 20.68
CA SER A 705 -38.25 -43.95 21.30
C SER A 705 -36.80 -44.33 21.58
N TRP A 706 -35.90 -43.35 21.56
CA TRP A 706 -34.46 -43.54 21.72
C TRP A 706 -34.01 -42.91 23.03
N ILE A 707 -33.33 -43.68 23.87
CA ILE A 707 -32.85 -43.23 25.18
C ILE A 707 -31.37 -43.54 25.28
N VAL A 708 -30.58 -42.60 25.81
CA VAL A 708 -29.18 -42.84 26.17
C VAL A 708 -29.12 -43.00 27.69
N GLU A 709 -28.71 -44.18 28.15
CA GLU A 709 -28.38 -44.43 29.53
C GLU A 709 -26.90 -44.11 29.74
N ILE A 710 -26.61 -43.04 30.49
CA ILE A 710 -25.25 -42.55 30.70
C ILE A 710 -24.66 -43.31 31.89
N ASP A 711 -23.53 -43.99 31.68
CA ASP A 711 -22.78 -44.63 32.77
C ASP A 711 -22.04 -43.52 33.53
N PHE A 712 -22.37 -43.31 34.81
CA PHE A 712 -21.66 -42.37 35.71
C PHE A 712 -20.45 -43.01 36.36
#